data_AF-A0A661FUB9-F1
#
_entry.id   AF-A0A661FUB9-F1
#
_cell.length_a   1.000
_cell.length_b   1.000
_cell.length_c   1.000
_cell.angle_alpha   90.00
_cell.angle_beta   90.00
_cell.angle_gamma   90.00
#
_symmetry.space_group_name_H-M   'P 1'
#
loop_
_entity.id
_entity.type
_entity.pdbx_description
1 polymer ?
#
loop_
_entity_poly.entity_id
_entity_poly.type
_entity_poly.pdbx_seq_one_letter_code
_entity_poly.pdbx_strand_id
1 'polypeptide(L)'
;MADLVEMNCLLCHSNLDDFSERKNALTRGDFEWANSAPLASRDILLDVNGRWQWNASVFKENGALLDGFIDIRKPRDQNCAQCHGQASNDLDEPITLLPDIDSRIVTERTGQIISPQKIFHSGLNIAGKEDLTYPFDVHSDRVLDCVSCHYSLNNPVYFLQREESRPDHLSFDPRRMTSADYLTRPLHQFAKGNSTHGLAAAGSENSLRRCESCHDASQVHEWLPYKERHFTSLACESCHIPILFAPVLQTLDWTMLDANRQPLRQYHNVDGEPAAVDNLIHGFQPLLLPRSNVGGVQKLAPFNLVTSWFWVGDDPERPVSLEALQAALFTDEHTYHPDVMRVLDDNGDGELTGEELRLANPERLAVVRQRLEGNGLGAVRLESEITPFPINHNVVNGERATRECAVCHGADSILAVPFELAGYLPGGQLPVGSIYSNVTFSGTVKHQDDGGVAFVPDVSSSGYYIIGLHGLSWIDLVGLLMFFGISAGVTVHAVGRLVANRLHPPVHHKTRRVYMYDSYERLWHWLQASAILLLLFTGLIIHKPHIFAMFSFPYIVQVHNVLGFVLLTNAALALFYNLASGEIRQYLPEPKGFVGRSIAQAMYYSKGIFAGEPHPFEKTRDHKLNPLQQVTYFAILNFLLPAQVITGVLVWGMQEWPAIAELFGGLPVLAPAHTLVAWAFSAFIVMHVYLTTAAGEHPTDGIKAMIQGWDDVEVQPSQSHPDSNQET
;
A
#
# COMPACT_ATOMS: atom_id res chain seq x y z
N MET A 1 -4.86 19.70 26.68
CA MET A 1 -4.15 20.86 27.29
C MET A 1 -2.71 21.04 26.81
N ALA A 2 -2.09 20.09 26.08
CA ALA A 2 -0.86 20.37 25.32
C ALA A 2 -1.10 21.26 24.08
N ASP A 3 -2.37 21.57 23.80
CA ASP A 3 -2.88 22.25 22.62
C ASP A 3 -2.72 23.78 22.66
N LEU A 4 -2.00 24.30 23.66
CA LEU A 4 -1.78 25.75 23.92
C LEU A 4 -0.31 26.18 23.85
N VAL A 5 0.61 25.27 23.50
CA VAL A 5 2.03 25.59 23.40
C VAL A 5 2.32 26.25 22.05
N GLU A 6 1.94 27.53 21.92
CA GLU A 6 2.23 28.31 20.72
C GLU A 6 3.70 28.75 20.68
N MET A 7 4.28 28.87 19.49
CA MET A 7 5.56 29.56 19.30
C MET A 7 5.30 31.04 19.04
N ASN A 8 6.10 31.93 19.64
CA ASN A 8 5.99 33.38 19.40
C ASN A 8 7.22 33.93 18.65
N CYS A 9 7.18 35.21 18.32
CA CYS A 9 8.28 35.88 17.61
C CYS A 9 9.61 35.74 18.34
N LEU A 10 9.61 35.79 19.67
CA LEU A 10 10.82 35.66 20.48
C LEU A 10 11.48 34.29 20.23
N LEU A 11 10.72 33.21 20.34
CA LEU A 11 11.28 31.86 20.20
C LEU A 11 11.77 31.56 18.77
N CYS A 12 11.12 32.13 17.75
CA CYS A 12 11.49 31.89 16.34
C CYS A 12 12.57 32.84 15.82
N HIS A 13 12.63 34.07 16.30
CA HIS A 13 13.48 35.11 15.71
C HIS A 13 14.57 35.63 16.64
N SER A 14 14.68 35.17 17.88
CA SER A 14 15.80 35.57 18.75
C SER A 14 17.03 34.69 18.54
N ASN A 15 18.19 35.23 18.92
CA ASN A 15 19.44 34.48 19.14
C ASN A 15 19.50 33.75 20.49
N LEU A 16 18.36 33.42 21.09
CA LEU A 16 18.31 32.53 22.25
C LEU A 16 18.59 31.09 21.81
N ASP A 17 19.45 30.41 22.56
CA ASP A 17 19.88 29.04 22.29
C ASP A 17 19.62 28.10 23.49
N ASP A 18 19.37 28.65 24.68
CA ASP A 18 18.96 27.89 25.88
C ASP A 18 17.45 28.00 26.11
N PHE A 19 16.77 26.86 26.07
CA PHE A 19 15.32 26.73 26.27
C PHE A 19 14.96 25.86 27.48
N SER A 20 15.92 25.61 28.39
CA SER A 20 15.73 24.78 29.58
C SER A 20 14.60 25.31 30.46
N GLU A 21 14.52 26.62 30.66
CA GLU A 21 13.44 27.24 31.45
C GLU A 21 12.07 27.14 30.77
N ARG A 22 12.01 27.17 29.43
CA ARG A 22 10.76 26.88 28.72
C ARG A 22 10.31 25.45 28.96
N LYS A 23 11.23 24.49 28.87
CA LYS A 23 10.94 23.07 29.16
C LYS A 23 10.44 22.89 30.59
N ASN A 24 11.09 23.52 31.58
CA ASN A 24 10.65 23.51 32.97
C ASN A 24 9.24 24.10 33.14
N ALA A 25 8.96 25.24 32.51
CA ALA A 25 7.64 25.86 32.55
C ALA A 25 6.56 24.95 31.95
N LEU A 26 6.82 24.34 30.79
CA LEU A 26 5.90 23.38 30.15
C LEU A 26 5.65 22.15 31.02
N THR A 27 6.69 21.62 31.65
CA THR A 27 6.61 20.45 32.55
C THR A 27 5.76 20.76 33.78
N ARG A 28 5.84 21.99 34.31
CA ARG A 28 5.03 22.47 35.44
C ARG A 28 3.61 22.93 35.04
N GLY A 29 3.25 22.88 33.76
CA GLY A 29 1.97 23.41 33.26
C GLY A 29 1.87 24.94 33.29
N ASP A 30 2.98 25.66 33.44
CA ASP A 30 3.07 27.12 33.39
C ASP A 30 3.10 27.61 31.93
N PHE A 31 2.01 27.35 31.21
CA PHE A 31 1.88 27.68 29.79
C PHE A 31 1.91 29.18 29.51
N GLU A 32 1.50 30.01 30.48
CA GLU A 32 1.49 31.47 30.35
C GLU A 32 2.90 32.02 30.13
N TRP A 33 3.88 31.51 30.87
CA TRP A 33 5.25 32.00 30.82
C TRP A 33 6.20 31.18 29.98
N ALA A 34 5.81 29.97 29.54
CA ALA A 34 6.67 29.06 28.79
C ALA A 34 7.41 29.72 27.62
N ASN A 35 6.75 30.63 26.88
CA ASN A 35 7.37 31.30 25.74
C ASN A 35 8.32 32.44 26.09
N SER A 36 8.17 33.02 27.28
CA SER A 36 9.00 34.12 27.78
C SER A 36 10.12 33.62 28.70
N ALA A 37 9.95 32.45 29.33
CA ALA A 37 10.92 31.86 30.25
C ALA A 37 12.37 31.78 29.71
N PRO A 38 12.62 31.54 28.41
CA PRO A 38 13.99 31.55 27.86
C PRO A 38 14.73 32.89 28.00
N LEU A 39 14.00 34.01 28.21
CA LEU A 39 14.59 35.31 28.51
C LEU A 39 15.42 35.33 29.80
N ALA A 40 15.16 34.38 30.71
CA ALA A 40 15.92 34.22 31.94
C ALA A 40 17.39 33.82 31.68
N SER A 41 17.67 33.10 30.58
CA SER A 41 19.05 32.75 30.18
C SER A 41 19.92 33.97 29.82
N ARG A 42 19.31 35.14 29.66
CA ARG A 42 19.97 36.42 29.33
C ARG A 42 19.73 37.50 30.39
N ASP A 43 19.27 37.11 31.58
CA ASP A 43 18.94 38.02 32.69
C ASP A 43 17.89 39.09 32.34
N ILE A 44 17.06 38.87 31.30
CA ILE A 44 16.01 39.81 30.89
C ILE A 44 14.75 39.63 31.74
N LEU A 45 14.48 38.38 32.11
CA LEU A 45 13.40 37.96 32.99
C LEU A 45 14.00 37.27 34.21
N LEU A 46 13.52 37.60 35.41
CA LEU A 46 14.01 37.07 36.67
C LEU A 46 12.88 36.29 37.35
N ASP A 47 13.17 35.09 37.85
CA ASP A 47 12.25 34.37 38.74
C ASP A 47 12.44 34.87 40.18
N VAL A 48 11.42 35.54 40.72
CA VAL A 48 11.39 36.05 42.09
C VAL A 48 10.24 35.39 42.84
N ASN A 49 10.56 34.35 43.61
CA ASN A 49 9.61 33.55 44.41
C ASN A 49 8.49 32.90 43.57
N GLY A 50 8.84 32.31 42.42
CA GLY A 50 7.87 31.67 41.52
C GLY A 50 7.04 32.68 40.73
N ARG A 51 7.54 33.90 40.55
CA ARG A 51 6.92 34.96 39.76
C ARG A 51 7.95 35.62 38.88
N TRP A 52 7.66 35.65 37.58
CA TRP A 52 8.50 36.30 36.59
C TRP A 52 8.43 37.83 36.69
N GLN A 53 9.60 38.48 36.73
CA GLN A 53 9.76 39.94 36.76
C GLN A 53 10.75 40.39 35.70
N TRP A 54 10.45 41.50 35.01
CA TRP A 54 11.38 42.10 34.06
C TRP A 54 12.58 42.72 34.80
N ASN A 55 13.79 42.43 34.33
CA ASN A 55 14.99 43.07 34.84
C ASN A 55 15.12 44.50 34.28
N ALA A 56 14.65 45.50 35.03
CA ALA A 56 14.69 46.89 34.59
C ALA A 56 16.10 47.41 34.23
N SER A 57 17.18 46.79 34.75
CA SER A 57 18.55 47.23 34.46
C SER A 57 18.98 46.98 33.02
N VAL A 58 18.29 46.11 32.28
CA VAL A 58 18.63 45.77 30.89
C VAL A 58 17.80 46.55 29.85
N PHE A 59 17.02 47.52 30.30
CA PHE A 59 16.19 48.37 29.45
C PHE A 59 16.66 49.83 29.47
N LYS A 60 16.59 50.49 28.32
CA LYS A 60 16.75 51.92 28.13
C LYS A 60 15.54 52.65 28.75
N GLU A 61 15.68 53.95 29.02
CA GLU A 61 14.58 54.77 29.58
C GLU A 61 13.30 54.77 28.73
N ASN A 62 13.42 54.54 27.42
CA ASN A 62 12.28 54.43 26.50
C ASN A 62 11.64 53.03 26.46
N GLY A 63 12.07 52.10 27.32
CA GLY A 63 11.58 50.73 27.38
C GLY A 63 12.16 49.78 26.32
N ALA A 64 13.09 50.23 25.48
CA ALA A 64 13.80 49.34 24.55
C ALA A 64 14.90 48.55 25.28
N LEU A 65 15.13 47.31 24.89
CA LEU A 65 16.22 46.50 25.43
C LEU A 65 17.59 47.11 25.08
N LEU A 66 18.57 46.97 25.98
CA LEU A 66 19.96 47.31 25.70
C LEU A 66 20.53 46.43 24.58
N ASP A 67 21.48 46.97 23.84
CA ASP A 67 22.09 46.27 22.71
C ASP A 67 22.91 45.06 23.22
N GLY A 68 22.91 43.95 22.47
CA GLY A 68 23.66 42.73 22.80
C GLY A 68 22.91 41.70 23.65
N PHE A 69 21.71 42.00 24.14
CA PHE A 69 20.90 41.03 24.89
C PHE A 69 20.12 40.07 23.99
N ILE A 70 19.47 40.59 22.94
CA ILE A 70 18.73 39.81 21.93
C ILE A 70 19.01 40.40 20.55
N ASP A 71 19.35 39.53 19.61
CA ASP A 71 19.41 39.86 18.18
C ASP A 71 18.25 39.17 17.43
N ILE A 72 17.68 39.89 16.47
CA ILE A 72 16.62 39.37 15.59
C ILE A 72 17.25 38.68 14.38
N ARG A 73 16.88 37.42 14.13
CA ARG A 73 17.37 36.56 13.05
C ARG A 73 16.23 35.85 12.31
N LYS A 74 16.59 35.15 11.23
CA LYS A 74 15.70 34.18 10.57
C LYS A 74 15.51 32.95 11.47
N PRO A 75 14.34 32.29 11.44
CA PRO A 75 14.15 31.02 12.14
C PRO A 75 15.12 29.95 11.62
N ARG A 76 15.61 29.11 12.52
CA ARG A 76 16.48 27.96 12.26
C ARG A 76 15.76 26.66 12.57
N ASP A 77 16.31 25.54 12.10
CA ASP A 77 15.78 24.19 12.35
C ASP A 77 15.71 23.88 13.85
N GLN A 78 16.66 24.38 14.66
CA GLN A 78 16.64 24.22 16.11
C GLN A 78 15.43 24.90 16.79
N ASN A 79 14.83 25.91 16.14
CA ASN A 79 13.59 26.49 16.65
C ASN A 79 12.41 25.54 16.41
N CYS A 80 12.41 24.80 15.31
CA CYS A 80 11.41 23.79 14.98
C CYS A 80 11.55 22.53 15.85
N ALA A 81 12.79 22.19 16.25
CA ALA A 81 13.12 21.09 17.16
C ALA A 81 12.36 21.15 18.49
N GLN A 82 11.95 22.34 18.95
CA GLN A 82 11.20 22.49 20.21
C GLN A 82 9.84 21.79 20.23
N CYS A 83 9.26 21.50 19.06
CA CYS A 83 8.03 20.73 18.91
C CYS A 83 8.26 19.45 18.09
N HIS A 84 9.18 19.48 17.13
CA HIS A 84 9.47 18.32 16.29
C HIS A 84 10.37 17.29 16.97
N GLY A 85 11.18 17.67 17.96
CA GLY A 85 12.20 16.83 18.58
C GLY A 85 13.53 16.97 17.86
N GLN A 86 13.92 15.95 17.09
CA GLN A 86 15.17 15.94 16.33
C GLN A 86 15.02 16.63 14.98
N ALA A 87 15.27 17.94 14.97
CA ALA A 87 15.43 18.74 13.77
C ALA A 87 16.67 19.61 13.88
N SER A 88 17.74 19.25 13.16
CA SER A 88 19.00 19.97 13.21
C SER A 88 19.78 19.81 11.92
N ASN A 89 20.45 20.88 11.51
CA ASN A 89 21.44 20.88 10.44
C ASN A 89 22.89 20.75 10.95
N ASP A 90 23.05 20.49 12.25
CA ASP A 90 24.35 20.26 12.88
C ASP A 90 24.93 18.89 12.51
N LEU A 91 26.23 18.86 12.23
CA LEU A 91 27.02 17.68 11.89
C LEU A 91 28.14 17.40 12.89
N ASP A 92 28.46 18.36 13.76
CA ASP A 92 29.56 18.27 14.71
C ASP A 92 29.20 17.37 15.91
N GLU A 93 27.92 17.39 16.32
CA GLU A 93 27.39 16.55 17.39
C GLU A 93 26.68 15.30 16.83
N PRO A 94 27.08 14.09 17.23
CA PRO A 94 26.35 12.86 16.90
C PRO A 94 24.93 12.91 17.44
N ILE A 95 23.93 12.61 16.60
CA ILE A 95 22.53 12.56 17.05
C ILE A 95 22.39 11.44 18.07
N THR A 96 22.08 11.82 19.30
CA THR A 96 21.63 10.92 20.35
C THR A 96 20.17 11.21 20.65
N LEU A 97 19.37 10.17 20.79
CA LEU A 97 18.04 10.27 21.34
C LEU A 97 18.15 10.02 22.84
N LEU A 98 18.37 11.09 23.61
CA LEU A 98 18.09 11.06 25.03
C LEU A 98 16.58 11.30 25.15
N PRO A 99 15.77 10.29 25.54
CA PRO A 99 14.36 10.52 25.72
C PRO A 99 14.20 11.47 26.90
N ASP A 100 13.91 12.71 26.58
CA ASP A 100 13.16 13.53 27.47
C ASP A 100 11.73 13.03 27.45
N ILE A 101 11.43 12.09 28.34
CA ILE A 101 10.15 11.36 28.45
C ILE A 101 8.96 12.32 28.63
N ASP A 102 9.22 13.54 29.10
CA ASP A 102 8.24 14.61 29.27
C ASP A 102 8.03 15.47 28.02
N SER A 103 8.92 15.38 27.02
CA SER A 103 8.82 16.15 25.78
C SER A 103 7.78 15.52 24.86
N ARG A 104 6.62 16.16 24.72
CA ARG A 104 5.54 15.75 23.79
C ARG A 104 5.92 16.06 22.33
N ILE A 105 7.02 15.49 21.84
CA ILE A 105 7.63 15.82 20.54
C ILE A 105 7.21 14.86 19.43
N VAL A 106 7.22 15.35 18.19
CA VAL A 106 6.84 14.55 17.01
C VAL A 106 7.79 13.38 16.78
N THR A 107 9.09 13.55 17.03
CA THR A 107 10.11 12.49 16.84
C THR A 107 9.75 11.23 17.61
N GLU A 108 9.35 11.34 18.87
CA GLU A 108 8.99 10.16 19.69
C GLU A 108 7.83 9.37 19.07
N ARG A 109 6.80 10.07 18.58
CA ARG A 109 5.58 9.45 18.04
C ARG A 109 5.75 8.88 16.64
N THR A 110 6.79 9.25 15.92
CA THR A 110 6.91 8.96 14.48
C THR A 110 8.25 8.39 14.05
N GLY A 111 9.30 8.51 14.86
CA GLY A 111 10.68 8.19 14.48
C GLY A 111 11.31 9.16 13.48
N GLN A 112 10.66 10.28 13.17
CA GLN A 112 11.19 11.25 12.21
C GLN A 112 12.36 12.03 12.80
N ILE A 113 13.52 11.94 12.16
CA ILE A 113 14.75 12.67 12.46
C ILE A 113 15.10 13.49 11.23
N ILE A 114 15.05 14.82 11.37
CA ILE A 114 15.33 15.75 10.29
C ILE A 114 16.78 16.20 10.44
N SER A 115 17.69 15.54 9.73
CA SER A 115 19.13 15.86 9.80
C SER A 115 19.91 15.45 8.56
N PRO A 116 20.93 16.25 8.16
CA PRO A 116 21.89 15.88 7.13
C PRO A 116 22.89 14.81 7.58
N GLN A 117 22.95 14.48 8.88
CA GLN A 117 23.90 13.52 9.40
C GLN A 117 23.63 12.13 8.83
N LYS A 118 24.68 11.47 8.34
CA LYS A 118 24.59 10.06 7.93
C LYS A 118 24.26 9.21 9.14
N ILE A 119 23.34 8.27 8.98
CA ILE A 119 22.87 7.40 10.08
C ILE A 119 24.05 6.69 10.74
N PHE A 120 25.04 6.23 9.96
CA PHE A 120 26.28 5.64 10.45
C PHE A 120 27.06 6.52 11.46
N HIS A 121 27.02 7.86 11.31
CA HIS A 121 27.72 8.80 12.19
C HIS A 121 26.91 9.21 13.43
N SER A 122 25.66 8.76 13.56
CA SER A 122 24.83 9.08 14.73
C SER A 122 25.40 8.51 16.03
N GLY A 123 24.87 8.95 17.17
CA GLY A 123 25.10 8.32 18.47
C GLY A 123 24.14 7.17 18.78
N LEU A 124 23.22 6.82 17.86
CA LEU A 124 22.20 5.79 18.08
C LEU A 124 22.76 4.37 17.95
N ASN A 125 22.31 3.46 18.82
CA ASN A 125 22.65 2.03 18.72
C ASN A 125 21.69 1.34 17.75
N ILE A 126 22.04 1.29 16.47
CA ILE A 126 21.17 0.79 15.38
C ILE A 126 21.68 -0.56 14.86
N ALA A 127 20.78 -1.50 14.60
CA ALA A 127 21.09 -2.77 13.96
C ALA A 127 21.65 -2.56 12.54
N GLY A 128 22.82 -3.13 12.24
CA GLY A 128 23.45 -3.02 10.91
C GLY A 128 23.85 -1.61 10.51
N LYS A 129 24.13 -0.74 11.50
CA LYS A 129 24.42 0.68 11.32
C LYS A 129 25.56 0.97 10.34
N GLU A 130 26.54 0.08 10.24
CA GLU A 130 27.68 0.13 9.32
C GLU A 130 27.28 0.29 7.85
N ASP A 131 26.12 -0.24 7.45
CA ASP A 131 25.62 -0.19 6.08
C ASP A 131 24.76 1.07 5.80
N LEU A 132 24.42 1.84 6.83
CA LEU A 132 23.54 3.01 6.77
C LEU A 132 24.33 4.29 6.48
N THR A 133 24.99 4.32 5.32
CA THR A 133 25.90 5.42 4.91
C THR A 133 25.22 6.65 4.29
N TYR A 134 23.91 6.79 4.49
CA TYR A 134 23.06 7.85 3.93
C TYR A 134 22.44 8.71 5.04
N PRO A 135 22.01 9.95 4.76
CA PRO A 135 21.47 10.86 5.78
C PRO A 135 20.13 10.36 6.33
N PHE A 136 19.75 10.82 7.53
CA PHE A 136 18.39 10.60 8.03
C PHE A 136 17.35 11.21 7.08
N ASP A 137 17.57 12.45 6.61
CA ASP A 137 16.71 13.09 5.61
C ASP A 137 17.54 13.69 4.46
N VAL A 138 17.23 13.29 3.23
CA VAL A 138 17.94 13.76 2.02
C VAL A 138 17.73 15.26 1.78
N HIS A 139 16.62 15.85 2.19
CA HIS A 139 16.37 17.28 2.00
C HIS A 139 17.28 18.11 2.90
N SER A 140 17.45 17.69 4.16
CA SER A 140 18.39 18.32 5.08
C SER A 140 19.83 18.19 4.59
N ASP A 141 20.23 17.03 4.04
CA ASP A 141 21.54 16.83 3.38
C ASP A 141 21.76 17.75 2.17
N ARG A 142 20.66 18.18 1.51
CA ARG A 142 20.68 19.18 0.44
C ARG A 142 20.50 20.62 0.93
N VAL A 143 20.68 20.86 2.23
CA VAL A 143 20.66 22.19 2.85
C VAL A 143 19.29 22.88 2.69
N LEU A 144 18.22 22.09 2.69
CA LEU A 144 16.86 22.63 2.81
C LEU A 144 16.51 22.76 4.30
N ASP A 145 16.45 24.01 4.78
CA ASP A 145 15.98 24.33 6.13
C ASP A 145 14.45 24.12 6.24
N CYS A 146 13.93 23.92 7.45
CA CYS A 146 12.50 23.71 7.71
C CYS A 146 11.61 24.78 7.07
N VAL A 147 12.02 26.06 7.14
CA VAL A 147 11.27 27.21 6.59
C VAL A 147 11.26 27.27 5.05
N SER A 148 12.07 26.47 4.37
CA SER A 148 12.05 26.33 2.91
C SER A 148 10.79 25.62 2.45
N CYS A 149 10.31 24.67 3.27
CA CYS A 149 9.07 23.94 3.06
C CYS A 149 7.93 24.61 3.85
N HIS A 150 8.15 24.88 5.14
CA HIS A 150 7.22 25.52 6.07
C HIS A 150 7.30 27.05 6.02
N TYR A 151 7.16 27.63 4.83
CA TYR A 151 7.25 29.07 4.63
C TYR A 151 6.03 29.81 5.19
N SER A 152 6.22 31.07 5.57
CA SER A 152 5.11 31.99 5.87
C SER A 152 4.22 32.18 4.64
N LEU A 153 2.89 32.02 4.75
CA LEU A 153 2.00 32.00 3.58
C LEU A 153 1.96 33.31 2.77
N ASN A 154 2.31 34.44 3.38
CA ASN A 154 2.42 35.73 2.67
C ASN A 154 3.86 36.05 2.22
N ASN A 155 4.80 35.10 2.32
CA ASN A 155 6.15 35.30 1.84
C ASN A 155 6.16 35.51 0.32
N PRO A 156 6.63 36.67 -0.18
CA PRO A 156 6.49 37.03 -1.60
C PRO A 156 7.38 36.21 -2.55
N VAL A 157 8.36 35.46 -2.03
CA VAL A 157 9.19 34.51 -2.80
C VAL A 157 8.45 33.21 -3.03
N TYR A 158 7.72 32.73 -2.02
CA TYR A 158 7.04 31.44 -2.06
C TYR A 158 5.54 31.53 -2.39
N PHE A 159 5.00 32.75 -2.40
CA PHE A 159 3.60 33.07 -2.67
C PHE A 159 3.11 32.38 -3.95
N LEU A 160 2.13 31.51 -3.76
CA LEU A 160 1.27 30.95 -4.80
C LEU A 160 -0.15 31.41 -4.47
N GLN A 161 -0.74 32.21 -5.36
CA GLN A 161 -2.14 32.59 -5.21
C GLN A 161 -3.01 31.34 -5.37
N ARG A 162 -3.94 31.12 -4.43
CA ARG A 162 -4.86 29.98 -4.52
C ARG A 162 -5.75 30.15 -5.76
N GLU A 163 -5.98 29.06 -6.49
CA GLU A 163 -6.77 29.10 -7.72
C GLU A 163 -8.16 29.70 -7.49
N GLU A 164 -8.81 29.44 -6.35
CA GLU A 164 -10.14 29.96 -6.05
C GLU A 164 -10.16 31.49 -5.84
N SER A 165 -9.01 32.08 -5.55
CA SER A 165 -8.84 33.52 -5.31
C SER A 165 -8.26 34.27 -6.51
N ARG A 166 -7.78 33.54 -7.52
CA ARG A 166 -7.22 34.10 -8.75
C ARG A 166 -8.34 34.25 -9.77
N PRO A 167 -8.63 35.45 -10.27
CA PRO A 167 -9.61 35.62 -11.35
C PRO A 167 -9.26 34.71 -12.54
N ASP A 168 -10.26 34.00 -13.08
CA ASP A 168 -10.06 32.99 -14.14
C ASP A 168 -9.30 33.48 -15.38
N HIS A 169 -9.32 34.80 -15.63
CA HIS A 169 -8.66 35.43 -16.78
C HIS A 169 -7.19 35.84 -16.51
N LEU A 170 -6.69 35.71 -15.28
CA LEU A 170 -5.32 36.06 -14.92
C LEU A 170 -4.47 34.79 -14.82
N SER A 171 -3.48 34.67 -15.69
CA SER A 171 -2.43 33.65 -15.56
C SER A 171 -1.44 33.99 -14.44
N PHE A 172 -1.25 35.29 -14.17
CA PHE A 172 -0.37 35.82 -13.13
C PHE A 172 -0.97 37.10 -12.52
N ASP A 173 -1.06 37.17 -11.19
CA ASP A 173 -1.55 38.36 -10.48
C ASP A 173 -0.37 39.17 -9.93
N PRO A 174 -0.15 40.41 -10.41
CA PRO A 174 0.95 41.25 -9.94
C PRO A 174 0.73 41.82 -8.52
N ARG A 175 -0.46 41.67 -7.91
CA ARG A 175 -0.81 42.25 -6.60
C ARG A 175 -0.25 41.47 -5.40
N ARG A 176 0.98 40.98 -5.51
CA ARG A 176 1.68 40.36 -4.38
C ARG A 176 2.23 41.40 -3.41
N MET A 177 2.37 41.01 -2.14
CA MET A 177 3.07 41.80 -1.14
C MET A 177 4.51 42.07 -1.61
N THR A 178 5.06 43.26 -1.36
CA THR A 178 6.48 43.50 -1.64
C THR A 178 7.35 42.88 -0.55
N SER A 179 8.63 42.62 -0.83
CA SER A 179 9.57 42.16 0.20
C SER A 179 9.69 43.16 1.36
N ALA A 180 9.59 44.47 1.07
CA ALA A 180 9.62 45.51 2.09
C ALA A 180 8.37 45.44 3.00
N ASP A 181 7.18 45.29 2.42
CA ASP A 181 5.94 45.15 3.18
C ASP A 181 5.94 43.89 4.03
N TYR A 182 6.44 42.76 3.48
CA TYR A 182 6.57 41.50 4.19
C TYR A 182 7.43 41.61 5.45
N LEU A 183 8.53 42.36 5.41
CA LEU A 183 9.39 42.59 6.58
C LEU A 183 8.66 43.33 7.71
N THR A 184 7.65 44.14 7.39
CA THR A 184 6.86 44.89 8.39
C THR A 184 5.60 44.16 8.84
N ARG A 185 5.10 43.21 8.03
CA ARG A 185 3.83 42.50 8.25
C ARG A 185 3.93 41.02 7.86
N PRO A 186 4.86 40.24 8.44
CA PRO A 186 4.93 38.82 8.14
C PRO A 186 3.72 38.09 8.75
N LEU A 187 3.18 37.13 8.00
CA LEU A 187 2.13 36.25 8.49
C LEU A 187 2.82 35.09 9.22
N HIS A 188 2.53 34.91 10.50
CA HIS A 188 3.09 33.81 11.31
C HIS A 188 2.26 32.52 11.22
N GLN A 189 1.51 32.36 10.12
CA GLN A 189 0.93 31.08 9.75
C GLN A 189 1.86 30.44 8.72
N PHE A 190 2.43 29.30 9.09
CA PHE A 190 3.32 28.55 8.22
C PHE A 190 2.52 27.64 7.29
N ALA A 191 3.06 27.43 6.10
CA ALA A 191 2.62 26.40 5.20
C ALA A 191 2.72 25.06 5.93
N LYS A 192 1.61 24.32 5.96
CA LYS A 192 1.54 23.05 6.69
C LYS A 192 0.77 22.00 5.91
N GLY A 193 1.19 20.75 6.11
CA GLY A 193 0.45 19.59 5.65
C GLY A 193 -0.69 19.26 6.59
N ASN A 194 -1.21 18.04 6.45
CA ASN A 194 -2.17 17.48 7.38
C ASN A 194 -1.50 17.12 8.71
N SER A 195 -2.09 17.54 9.83
CA SER A 195 -1.65 17.17 11.18
C SER A 195 -2.73 16.36 11.90
N THR A 196 -2.34 15.40 12.73
CA THR A 196 -3.25 14.48 13.42
C THR A 196 -4.32 15.20 14.24
N HIS A 197 -3.96 16.27 14.95
CA HIS A 197 -4.91 16.98 15.82
C HIS A 197 -5.46 18.29 15.21
N GLY A 198 -5.05 18.68 14.00
CA GLY A 198 -5.55 19.90 13.34
C GLY A 198 -5.28 21.22 14.07
N LEU A 199 -4.40 21.22 15.08
CA LEU A 199 -4.24 22.28 16.10
C LEU A 199 -3.55 23.57 15.64
N ALA A 200 -3.54 23.87 14.34
CA ALA A 200 -2.99 25.14 13.83
C ALA A 200 -4.01 25.87 12.98
N ALA A 201 -3.91 27.21 12.93
CA ALA A 201 -4.82 28.16 12.30
C ALA A 201 -5.74 27.57 11.20
N ALA A 202 -7.04 27.57 11.47
CA ALA A 202 -8.07 27.13 10.52
C ALA A 202 -7.89 27.83 9.15
N GLY A 203 -7.91 27.05 8.08
CA GLY A 203 -7.75 27.56 6.70
C GLY A 203 -6.32 27.55 6.15
N SER A 204 -5.32 27.08 6.91
CA SER A 204 -3.94 26.83 6.44
C SER A 204 -3.63 25.35 6.14
N GLU A 205 -4.60 24.45 6.35
CA GLU A 205 -4.43 23.02 6.06
C GLU A 205 -4.04 22.77 4.61
N ASN A 206 -3.08 21.86 4.39
CA ASN A 206 -2.57 21.48 3.08
C ASN A 206 -2.03 22.64 2.22
N SER A 207 -1.54 23.70 2.85
CA SER A 207 -0.88 24.83 2.16
C SER A 207 0.60 24.57 1.85
N LEU A 208 1.17 23.49 2.37
CA LEU A 208 2.53 23.05 2.09
C LEU A 208 2.68 22.64 0.62
N ARG A 209 3.80 23.03 0.02
CA ARG A 209 4.25 22.43 -1.25
C ARG A 209 4.41 20.92 -1.08
N ARG A 210 4.01 20.18 -2.10
CA ARG A 210 4.17 18.72 -2.15
C ARG A 210 5.38 18.35 -2.99
N CYS A 211 5.73 17.08 -3.01
CA CYS A 211 6.88 16.58 -3.77
C CYS A 211 6.82 17.01 -5.24
N GLU A 212 5.64 16.91 -5.86
CA GLU A 212 5.37 17.31 -7.25
C GLU A 212 5.50 18.83 -7.51
N SER A 213 5.55 19.67 -6.48
CA SER A 213 5.80 21.11 -6.63
C SER A 213 7.27 21.42 -6.93
N CYS A 214 8.17 20.48 -6.67
CA CYS A 214 9.62 20.63 -6.86
C CYS A 214 10.24 19.52 -7.72
N HIS A 215 9.62 18.35 -7.78
CA HIS A 215 10.11 17.19 -8.50
C HIS A 215 9.20 16.83 -9.68
N ASP A 216 9.80 16.65 -10.85
CA ASP A 216 9.16 15.99 -11.97
C ASP A 216 9.43 14.49 -11.91
N ALA A 217 8.49 13.73 -11.37
CA ALA A 217 8.61 12.29 -11.22
C ALA A 217 8.65 11.55 -12.58
N SER A 218 8.14 12.15 -13.65
CA SER A 218 8.07 11.49 -14.97
C SER A 218 9.43 11.24 -15.60
N GLN A 219 10.45 12.02 -15.22
CA GLN A 219 11.79 11.98 -15.83
C GLN A 219 12.73 10.91 -15.24
N VAL A 220 12.42 10.39 -14.04
CA VAL A 220 13.39 9.59 -13.25
C VAL A 220 12.89 8.22 -12.80
N HIS A 221 11.63 7.87 -13.10
CA HIS A 221 11.00 6.60 -12.69
C HIS A 221 10.78 5.61 -13.83
N GLU A 222 11.66 5.55 -14.84
CA GLU A 222 11.56 4.60 -15.97
C GLU A 222 11.48 3.13 -15.57
N TRP A 223 12.00 2.79 -14.39
CA TRP A 223 11.97 1.42 -13.87
C TRP A 223 10.58 0.96 -13.42
N LEU A 224 9.65 1.89 -13.14
CA LEU A 224 8.34 1.61 -12.56
C LEU A 224 7.29 1.43 -13.67
N PRO A 225 6.69 0.23 -13.84
CA PRO A 225 5.58 0.05 -14.76
C PRO A 225 4.36 0.85 -14.29
N TYR A 226 3.56 1.37 -15.23
CA TYR A 226 2.33 2.11 -14.92
C TYR A 226 2.54 3.27 -13.93
N LYS A 227 3.54 4.13 -14.19
CA LYS A 227 3.97 5.24 -13.30
C LYS A 227 2.80 6.12 -12.87
N GLU A 228 1.95 6.56 -13.81
CA GLU A 228 0.79 7.41 -13.51
C GLU A 228 -0.20 6.75 -12.56
N ARG A 229 -0.40 5.43 -12.65
CA ARG A 229 -1.25 4.70 -11.70
C ARG A 229 -0.65 4.67 -10.30
N HIS A 230 0.68 4.57 -10.19
CA HIS A 230 1.35 4.66 -8.90
C HIS A 230 1.29 6.08 -8.35
N PHE A 231 1.58 7.12 -9.15
CA PHE A 231 1.56 8.52 -8.69
C PHE A 231 0.17 9.01 -8.29
N THR A 232 -0.88 8.45 -8.88
CA THR A 232 -2.28 8.74 -8.49
C THR A 232 -2.72 7.98 -7.25
N SER A 233 -2.15 6.80 -6.98
CA SER A 233 -2.58 5.92 -5.87
C SER A 233 -1.69 6.04 -4.62
N LEU A 234 -0.42 6.37 -4.78
CA LEU A 234 0.59 6.42 -3.72
C LEU A 234 1.06 7.87 -3.51
N ALA A 235 1.23 8.24 -2.24
CA ALA A 235 2.04 9.39 -1.86
C ALA A 235 3.52 9.08 -2.18
N CYS A 236 4.34 10.09 -2.47
CA CYS A 236 5.76 9.88 -2.76
C CYS A 236 6.48 9.29 -1.54
N GLU A 237 6.05 9.75 -0.36
CA GLU A 237 6.43 9.29 0.96
C GLU A 237 6.34 7.77 1.11
N SER A 238 5.36 7.12 0.47
CA SER A 238 5.13 5.66 0.57
C SER A 238 6.26 4.82 -0.04
N CYS A 239 7.02 5.38 -1.00
CA CYS A 239 8.20 4.73 -1.57
C CYS A 239 9.50 5.33 -1.05
N HIS A 240 9.50 6.62 -0.72
CA HIS A 240 10.70 7.34 -0.31
C HIS A 240 10.92 7.42 1.20
N ILE A 241 10.05 6.82 2.02
CA ILE A 241 10.26 6.64 3.47
C ILE A 241 10.04 5.15 3.79
N PRO A 242 10.92 4.25 3.30
CA PRO A 242 10.71 2.81 3.42
C PRO A 242 10.85 2.31 4.86
N ILE A 243 11.77 2.90 5.61
CA ILE A 243 12.14 2.48 6.95
C ILE A 243 12.75 3.67 7.72
N LEU A 244 12.42 3.81 9.00
CA LEU A 244 12.96 4.83 9.90
C LEU A 244 13.86 4.19 10.94
N PHE A 245 14.98 4.82 11.26
CA PHE A 245 15.97 4.31 12.21
C PHE A 245 15.98 5.15 13.50
N ALA A 246 14.84 5.13 14.17
CA ALA A 246 14.62 5.78 15.45
C ALA A 246 13.58 4.97 16.25
N PRO A 247 13.58 5.04 17.59
CA PRO A 247 12.49 4.56 18.42
C PRO A 247 11.18 5.24 18.02
N VAL A 248 10.15 4.44 17.83
CA VAL A 248 8.82 4.91 17.43
C VAL A 248 7.82 4.44 18.45
N LEU A 249 7.10 5.37 19.07
CA LEU A 249 6.11 5.04 20.09
C LEU A 249 5.01 4.14 19.50
N GLN A 250 4.79 2.99 20.14
CA GLN A 250 3.75 2.03 19.80
C GLN A 250 2.53 2.19 20.72
N THR A 251 2.78 2.26 22.03
CA THR A 251 1.73 2.31 23.05
C THR A 251 2.04 3.34 24.14
N LEU A 252 0.98 4.02 24.59
CA LEU A 252 0.93 4.87 25.77
C LEU A 252 -0.16 4.34 26.72
N ASP A 253 0.23 3.66 27.79
CA ASP A 253 -0.70 3.16 28.80
C ASP A 253 -0.70 4.08 30.03
N TRP A 254 -1.73 4.91 30.13
CA TRP A 254 -2.04 5.78 31.27
C TRP A 254 -2.92 5.08 32.31
N THR A 255 -3.09 3.76 32.26
CA THR A 255 -3.88 3.05 33.27
C THR A 255 -3.12 2.87 34.57
N MET A 256 -1.79 2.90 34.51
CA MET A 256 -0.85 2.85 35.62
C MET A 256 0.29 3.86 35.42
N LEU A 257 1.06 4.10 36.47
CA LEU A 257 2.28 4.90 36.42
C LEU A 257 3.45 4.09 36.99
N ASP A 258 4.63 4.27 36.40
CA ASP A 258 5.90 3.72 36.91
C ASP A 258 6.41 4.48 38.16
N ALA A 259 7.57 4.07 38.68
CA ALA A 259 8.19 4.70 39.85
C ALA A 259 8.56 6.18 39.63
N ASN A 260 8.72 6.61 38.37
CA ASN A 260 8.96 8.00 37.98
C ASN A 260 7.66 8.78 37.72
N ARG A 261 6.51 8.17 38.02
CA ARG A 261 5.16 8.68 37.80
C ARG A 261 4.83 8.97 36.33
N GLN A 262 5.44 8.19 35.44
CA GLN A 262 5.24 8.26 34.00
C GLN A 262 4.32 7.14 33.53
N PRO A 263 3.55 7.34 32.44
CA PRO A 263 2.78 6.26 31.84
C PRO A 263 3.72 5.20 31.26
N LEU A 264 3.22 3.97 31.16
CA LEU A 264 3.97 2.89 30.55
C LEU A 264 4.03 3.12 29.05
N ARG A 265 5.23 3.01 28.48
CA ARG A 265 5.47 3.21 27.05
C ARG A 265 6.03 1.95 26.44
N GLN A 266 5.60 1.66 25.23
CA GLN A 266 6.21 0.64 24.37
C GLN A 266 6.61 1.29 23.06
N TYR A 267 7.72 0.85 22.50
CA TYR A 267 8.27 1.36 21.25
C TYR A 267 8.38 0.21 20.25
N HIS A 268 8.07 0.50 18.99
CA HIS A 268 8.27 -0.46 17.91
C HIS A 268 9.75 -0.76 17.74
N ASN A 269 10.06 -2.05 17.55
CA ASN A 269 11.35 -2.49 17.01
C ASN A 269 12.57 -2.00 17.83
N VAL A 270 12.44 -1.94 19.15
CA VAL A 270 13.54 -1.69 20.09
C VAL A 270 13.57 -2.83 21.12
N ASP A 271 14.75 -3.38 21.40
CA ASP A 271 14.91 -4.55 22.30
C ASP A 271 14.60 -4.25 23.78
N GLY A 272 14.26 -3.00 24.12
CA GLY A 272 13.97 -2.54 25.48
C GLY A 272 13.72 -1.03 25.54
N GLU A 273 14.21 -0.37 26.59
CA GLU A 273 14.15 1.08 26.70
C GLU A 273 15.02 1.79 25.65
N PRO A 274 14.47 2.73 24.88
CA PRO A 274 15.21 3.45 23.85
C PRO A 274 16.40 4.28 24.34
N ALA A 275 16.39 4.68 25.62
CA ALA A 275 17.45 5.48 26.24
C ALA A 275 18.71 4.65 26.53
N ALA A 276 18.54 3.33 26.66
CA ALA A 276 19.60 2.47 27.17
C ALA A 276 20.62 2.18 26.07
N VAL A 277 21.89 2.32 26.40
CA VAL A 277 23.01 2.24 25.44
C VAL A 277 23.18 0.84 24.85
N ASP A 278 22.75 -0.18 25.59
CA ASP A 278 22.80 -1.59 25.22
C ASP A 278 21.63 -2.06 24.35
N ASN A 279 20.51 -1.32 24.33
CA ASN A 279 19.34 -1.69 23.55
C ASN A 279 19.51 -1.31 22.07
N LEU A 280 19.17 -2.24 21.20
CA LEU A 280 19.31 -2.07 19.76
C LEU A 280 18.03 -1.49 19.16
N ILE A 281 18.18 -0.47 18.33
CA ILE A 281 17.11 0.10 17.51
C ILE A 281 17.14 -0.64 16.17
N HIS A 282 16.04 -1.31 15.85
CA HIS A 282 15.81 -1.90 14.54
C HIS A 282 15.00 -0.93 13.68
N GLY A 283 15.04 -1.12 12.35
CA GLY A 283 14.32 -0.24 11.45
C GLY A 283 12.80 -0.39 11.60
N PHE A 284 12.08 0.73 11.66
CA PHE A 284 10.62 0.79 11.73
C PHE A 284 10.03 1.01 10.34
N GLN A 285 9.17 0.10 9.90
CA GLN A 285 8.45 0.21 8.62
C GLN A 285 7.05 0.82 8.83
N PRO A 286 6.75 1.98 8.22
CA PRO A 286 5.45 2.61 8.36
C PRO A 286 4.29 1.79 7.78
N LEU A 287 3.12 1.90 8.40
CA LEU A 287 1.86 1.42 7.82
C LEU A 287 1.39 2.37 6.72
N LEU A 288 0.89 1.84 5.60
CA LEU A 288 0.25 2.66 4.57
C LEU A 288 -1.27 2.73 4.77
N LEU A 289 -1.79 3.94 4.98
CA LEU A 289 -3.23 4.21 5.09
C LEU A 289 -3.71 5.21 4.03
N PRO A 290 -4.96 5.11 3.57
CA PRO A 290 -5.55 6.12 2.70
C PRO A 290 -5.67 7.47 3.40
N ARG A 291 -5.05 8.48 2.78
CA ARG A 291 -5.08 9.89 3.19
C ARG A 291 -5.78 10.72 2.12
N SER A 292 -6.79 11.47 2.53
CA SER A 292 -7.45 12.47 1.69
C SER A 292 -6.56 13.69 1.50
N ASN A 293 -6.30 14.06 0.25
CA ASN A 293 -5.54 15.25 -0.13
C ASN A 293 -6.46 16.36 -0.66
N VAL A 294 -5.87 17.53 -0.93
CA VAL A 294 -6.57 18.64 -1.60
C VAL A 294 -7.15 18.16 -2.93
N GLY A 295 -8.40 18.55 -3.21
CA GLY A 295 -9.14 18.07 -4.38
C GLY A 295 -9.86 16.73 -4.19
N GLY A 296 -9.83 16.15 -2.98
CA GLY A 296 -10.56 14.92 -2.64
C GLY A 296 -9.89 13.63 -3.11
N VAL A 297 -8.69 13.70 -3.68
CA VAL A 297 -7.94 12.52 -4.14
C VAL A 297 -7.32 11.80 -2.95
N GLN A 298 -7.69 10.53 -2.76
CA GLN A 298 -7.07 9.68 -1.76
C GLN A 298 -5.79 9.04 -2.28
N LYS A 299 -4.73 9.09 -1.48
CA LYS A 299 -3.47 8.38 -1.74
C LYS A 299 -3.09 7.57 -0.51
N LEU A 300 -2.51 6.38 -0.71
CA LEU A 300 -1.86 5.64 0.37
C LEU A 300 -0.62 6.40 0.81
N ALA A 301 -0.53 6.74 2.10
CA ALA A 301 0.56 7.48 2.72
C ALA A 301 1.05 6.75 3.98
N PRO A 302 2.31 6.94 4.41
CA PRO A 302 2.87 6.28 5.58
C PRO A 302 2.44 6.94 6.89
N PHE A 303 2.11 6.11 7.88
CA PHE A 303 1.72 6.48 9.23
C PHE A 303 2.39 5.58 10.26
N ASN A 304 2.61 6.13 11.45
CA ASN A 304 2.66 5.34 12.67
C ASN A 304 1.29 5.35 13.35
N LEU A 305 0.91 4.25 14.00
CA LEU A 305 -0.29 4.18 14.83
C LEU A 305 0.13 4.06 16.30
N VAL A 306 -0.26 5.04 17.11
CA VAL A 306 -0.03 4.98 18.57
C VAL A 306 -1.33 4.55 19.24
N THR A 307 -1.25 3.50 20.03
CA THR A 307 -2.37 3.04 20.85
C THR A 307 -2.29 3.64 22.24
N SER A 308 -3.37 4.25 22.72
CA SER A 308 -3.44 4.84 24.04
C SER A 308 -4.54 4.19 24.88
N TRP A 309 -4.23 3.84 26.12
CA TRP A 309 -5.22 3.46 27.13
C TRP A 309 -5.22 4.48 28.25
N PHE A 310 -6.40 4.88 28.71
CA PHE A 310 -6.54 5.88 29.76
C PHE A 310 -7.87 5.74 30.49
N TRP A 311 -7.93 6.26 31.71
CA TRP A 311 -9.15 6.33 32.48
C TRP A 311 -9.96 7.58 32.08
N VAL A 312 -11.28 7.43 31.99
CA VAL A 312 -12.21 8.56 31.97
C VAL A 312 -13.15 8.46 33.17
N GLY A 313 -13.56 9.61 33.68
CA GLY A 313 -14.49 9.71 34.81
C GLY A 313 -15.24 11.03 34.84
N ASP A 314 -16.09 11.17 35.85
CA ASP A 314 -17.00 12.28 36.12
C ASP A 314 -18.11 12.50 35.08
N ASP A 315 -19.01 13.45 35.37
CA ASP A 315 -20.07 13.92 34.48
C ASP A 315 -19.96 15.46 34.35
N PRO A 316 -19.56 16.00 33.18
CA PRO A 316 -19.32 15.31 31.91
C PRO A 316 -18.01 14.52 31.91
N GLU A 317 -18.00 13.41 31.15
CA GLU A 317 -16.84 12.52 31.04
C GLU A 317 -15.59 13.26 30.57
N ARG A 318 -14.49 13.06 31.30
CA ARG A 318 -13.17 13.62 30.96
C ARG A 318 -12.06 12.60 31.22
N PRO A 319 -10.96 12.64 30.46
CA PRO A 319 -9.75 11.92 30.83
C PRO A 319 -9.31 12.29 32.24
N VAL A 320 -8.99 11.29 33.05
CA VAL A 320 -8.48 11.49 34.41
C VAL A 320 -7.12 12.19 34.33
N SER A 321 -6.92 13.21 35.16
CA SER A 321 -5.67 13.98 35.15
C SER A 321 -4.52 13.20 35.78
N LEU A 322 -3.28 13.59 35.45
CA LEU A 322 -2.08 12.98 36.04
C LEU A 322 -2.07 13.11 37.56
N GLU A 323 -2.49 14.26 38.09
CA GLU A 323 -2.54 14.52 39.53
C GLU A 323 -3.54 13.58 40.23
N ALA A 324 -4.70 13.35 39.61
CA ALA A 324 -5.71 12.43 40.14
C ALA A 324 -5.22 10.97 40.10
N LEU A 325 -4.50 10.58 39.03
CA LEU A 325 -3.85 9.27 38.96
C LEU A 325 -2.80 9.10 40.06
N GLN A 326 -1.92 10.09 40.24
CA GLN A 326 -0.88 10.06 41.26
C GLN A 326 -1.49 9.96 42.67
N ALA A 327 -2.53 10.76 42.96
CA ALA A 327 -3.24 10.70 44.24
C ALA A 327 -3.93 9.35 44.49
N ALA A 328 -4.37 8.66 43.44
CA ALA A 328 -4.99 7.35 43.56
C ALA A 328 -3.98 6.21 43.77
N LEU A 329 -2.85 6.26 43.06
CA LEU A 329 -1.87 5.19 42.97
C LEU A 329 -0.78 5.24 44.04
N PHE A 330 -0.48 6.41 44.61
CA PHE A 330 0.63 6.60 45.55
C PHE A 330 0.15 7.16 46.89
N THR A 331 0.85 6.82 47.98
CA THR A 331 0.62 7.43 49.31
C THR A 331 1.49 8.66 49.54
N ASP A 332 2.65 8.69 48.91
CA ASP A 332 3.64 9.77 48.98
C ASP A 332 4.42 9.83 47.67
N GLU A 333 5.58 10.47 47.68
CA GLU A 333 6.31 10.72 46.45
C GLU A 333 6.92 9.48 45.78
N HIS A 334 7.14 8.40 46.54
CA HIS A 334 7.91 7.24 46.10
C HIS A 334 7.20 5.90 46.37
N THR A 335 6.12 5.91 47.14
CA THR A 335 5.49 4.67 47.62
C THR A 335 4.12 4.45 46.99
N TYR A 336 3.96 3.33 46.28
CA TYR A 336 2.66 2.87 45.79
C TYR A 336 1.70 2.58 46.95
N HIS A 337 0.41 2.78 46.70
CA HIS A 337 -0.62 2.52 47.68
C HIS A 337 -0.64 1.02 48.09
N PRO A 338 -0.77 0.68 49.39
CA PRO A 338 -0.71 -0.71 49.85
C PRO A 338 -1.72 -1.65 49.16
N ASP A 339 -2.91 -1.14 48.85
CA ASP A 339 -3.93 -1.91 48.11
C ASP A 339 -3.46 -2.30 46.70
N VAL A 340 -2.72 -1.42 46.01
CA VAL A 340 -2.17 -1.65 44.67
C VAL A 340 -1.03 -2.66 44.77
N MET A 341 -0.08 -2.43 45.69
CA MET A 341 1.03 -3.36 45.94
C MET A 341 0.56 -4.78 46.19
N ARG A 342 -0.46 -4.96 47.05
CA ARG A 342 -1.00 -6.28 47.39
C ARG A 342 -1.47 -7.11 46.19
N VAL A 343 -1.86 -6.46 45.09
CA VAL A 343 -2.45 -7.12 43.91
C VAL A 343 -1.47 -7.18 42.73
N LEU A 344 -0.54 -6.22 42.63
CA LEU A 344 0.35 -6.10 41.49
C LEU A 344 1.77 -6.65 41.76
N ASP A 345 2.23 -6.70 43.01
CA ASP A 345 3.54 -7.24 43.39
C ASP A 345 3.49 -8.77 43.41
N ASP A 346 3.63 -9.38 42.24
CA ASP A 346 3.56 -10.83 42.06
C ASP A 346 4.76 -11.54 42.71
N ASN A 347 5.92 -10.88 42.71
CA ASN A 347 7.18 -11.48 43.13
C ASN A 347 7.48 -11.27 44.63
N GLY A 348 6.83 -10.28 45.26
CA GLY A 348 6.91 -9.97 46.69
C GLY A 348 8.15 -9.18 47.12
N ASP A 349 8.84 -8.51 46.19
CA ASP A 349 10.04 -7.72 46.48
C ASP A 349 9.74 -6.30 46.97
N GLY A 350 8.47 -5.88 46.91
CA GLY A 350 8.03 -4.56 47.35
C GLY A 350 8.23 -3.45 46.32
N GLU A 351 8.59 -3.77 45.09
CA GLU A 351 8.66 -2.86 43.96
C GLU A 351 7.65 -3.30 42.87
N LEU A 352 7.24 -2.39 41.99
CA LEU A 352 6.42 -2.73 40.81
C LEU A 352 7.22 -2.39 39.56
N THR A 353 7.62 -3.41 38.82
CA THR A 353 8.40 -3.22 37.58
C THR A 353 7.89 -4.09 36.44
N GLY A 354 8.23 -3.71 35.21
CA GLY A 354 7.96 -4.53 34.03
C GLY A 354 6.50 -4.97 33.89
N GLU A 355 6.26 -6.29 34.00
CA GLU A 355 4.92 -6.88 33.82
C GLU A 355 3.97 -6.67 34.99
N GLU A 356 4.48 -6.37 36.19
CA GLU A 356 3.66 -6.12 37.38
C GLU A 356 2.83 -4.84 37.24
N LEU A 357 3.37 -3.85 36.51
CA LEU A 357 2.69 -2.60 36.19
C LEU A 357 1.54 -2.77 35.18
N ARG A 358 1.49 -3.89 34.46
CA ARG A 358 0.48 -4.12 33.40
C ARG A 358 -0.85 -4.57 34.02
N LEU A 359 -1.94 -3.84 33.72
CA LEU A 359 -3.31 -4.20 34.12
C LEU A 359 -3.92 -5.28 33.22
N ALA A 360 -3.19 -6.37 33.03
CA ALA A 360 -3.52 -7.44 32.08
C ALA A 360 -4.70 -8.32 32.53
N ASN A 361 -5.06 -8.30 33.82
CA ASN A 361 -6.14 -9.12 34.36
C ASN A 361 -7.24 -8.27 35.04
N PRO A 362 -8.47 -8.80 35.19
CA PRO A 362 -9.59 -8.05 35.76
C PRO A 362 -9.38 -7.62 37.22
N GLU A 363 -8.57 -8.35 38.00
CA GLU A 363 -8.32 -8.04 39.40
C GLU A 363 -7.43 -6.79 39.56
N ARG A 364 -6.32 -6.73 38.82
CA ARG A 364 -5.44 -5.56 38.74
C ARG A 364 -6.20 -4.33 38.24
N LEU A 365 -7.05 -4.51 37.23
CA LEU A 365 -7.90 -3.42 36.73
C LEU A 365 -8.88 -2.91 37.82
N ALA A 366 -9.48 -3.83 38.57
CA ALA A 366 -10.47 -3.49 39.59
C ALA A 366 -9.86 -2.71 40.76
N VAL A 367 -8.66 -3.07 41.22
CA VAL A 367 -8.02 -2.36 42.33
C VAL A 367 -7.71 -0.91 41.96
N VAL A 368 -7.19 -0.66 40.76
CA VAL A 368 -6.90 0.70 40.29
C VAL A 368 -8.18 1.52 40.12
N ARG A 369 -9.22 0.94 39.52
CA ARG A 369 -10.53 1.60 39.41
C ARG A 369 -11.07 1.99 40.79
N GLN A 370 -11.03 1.08 41.75
CA GLN A 370 -11.50 1.35 43.11
C GLN A 370 -10.70 2.46 43.79
N ARG A 371 -9.39 2.55 43.53
CA ARG A 371 -8.55 3.66 44.04
C ARG A 371 -8.96 5.00 43.44
N LEU A 372 -9.23 5.05 42.14
CA LEU A 372 -9.69 6.25 41.45
C LEU A 372 -11.06 6.71 41.98
N GLU A 373 -12.01 5.79 42.10
CA GLU A 373 -13.35 6.06 42.66
C GLU A 373 -13.28 6.50 44.13
N GLY A 374 -12.41 5.86 44.92
CA GLY A 374 -12.15 6.22 46.32
C GLY A 374 -11.54 7.61 46.51
N ASN A 375 -10.94 8.18 45.47
CA ASN A 375 -10.40 9.54 45.44
C ASN A 375 -11.40 10.58 44.92
N GLY A 376 -12.67 10.22 44.82
CA GLY A 376 -13.75 11.16 44.50
C GLY A 376 -14.09 11.28 43.02
N LEU A 377 -13.50 10.46 42.15
CA LEU A 377 -13.89 10.37 40.74
C LEU A 377 -15.15 9.51 40.57
N GLY A 378 -16.16 10.04 39.88
CA GLY A 378 -17.37 9.28 39.57
C GLY A 378 -17.24 8.47 38.28
N ALA A 379 -17.97 7.35 38.17
CA ALA A 379 -18.17 6.61 36.91
C ALA A 379 -16.88 6.26 36.14
N VAL A 380 -15.84 5.81 36.85
CA VAL A 380 -14.52 5.56 36.26
C VAL A 380 -14.55 4.36 35.31
N ARG A 381 -14.23 4.60 34.04
CA ARG A 381 -14.16 3.55 32.99
C ARG A 381 -12.86 3.64 32.21
N LEU A 382 -12.44 2.50 31.71
CA LEU A 382 -11.28 2.39 30.83
C LEU A 382 -11.70 2.78 29.41
N GLU A 383 -10.88 3.58 28.75
CA GLU A 383 -10.99 3.94 27.35
C GLU A 383 -9.70 3.63 26.61
N SER A 384 -9.83 3.47 25.29
CA SER A 384 -8.73 3.14 24.41
C SER A 384 -8.90 3.82 23.06
N GLU A 385 -7.82 4.36 22.51
CA GLU A 385 -7.81 5.07 21.23
C GLU A 385 -6.60 4.66 20.38
N ILE A 386 -6.81 4.57 19.06
CA ILE A 386 -5.72 4.50 18.07
C ILE A 386 -5.61 5.85 17.37
N THR A 387 -4.43 6.47 17.48
CA THR A 387 -4.12 7.77 16.88
C THR A 387 -3.12 7.61 15.72
N PRO A 388 -3.46 8.05 14.49
CA PRO A 388 -2.56 7.97 13.35
C PRO A 388 -1.65 9.21 13.28
N PHE A 389 -0.33 9.00 13.25
CA PHE A 389 0.66 10.06 13.06
C PHE A 389 1.30 9.96 11.66
N PRO A 390 1.13 10.98 10.80
CA PRO A 390 1.66 10.93 9.45
C PRO A 390 3.18 11.07 9.44
N ILE A 391 3.81 10.31 8.54
CA ILE A 391 5.26 10.33 8.33
C ILE A 391 5.53 11.05 7.01
N ASN A 392 6.27 12.16 7.06
CA ASN A 392 6.54 13.03 5.91
C ASN A 392 8.03 13.39 5.77
N HIS A 393 8.86 13.03 6.74
CA HIS A 393 10.31 13.25 6.79
C HIS A 393 11.05 11.92 6.84
N ASN A 394 12.38 12.00 6.86
CA ASN A 394 13.32 10.91 6.64
C ASN A 394 13.28 10.41 5.19
N VAL A 395 13.07 11.35 4.26
CA VAL A 395 13.00 11.02 2.85
C VAL A 395 14.37 10.53 2.38
N VAL A 396 14.41 9.37 1.74
CA VAL A 396 15.63 8.80 1.18
C VAL A 396 15.75 9.07 -0.32
N ASN A 397 16.98 8.99 -0.83
CA ASN A 397 17.25 9.12 -2.25
C ASN A 397 16.69 7.93 -3.06
N GLY A 398 16.72 8.04 -4.40
CA GLY A 398 16.18 7.00 -5.29
C GLY A 398 16.94 5.66 -5.27
N GLU A 399 18.13 5.59 -4.67
CA GLU A 399 18.87 4.32 -4.50
C GLU A 399 18.35 3.51 -3.32
N ARG A 400 17.80 4.18 -2.29
CA ARG A 400 17.28 3.57 -1.07
C ARG A 400 15.75 3.51 -1.02
N ALA A 401 15.05 4.21 -1.91
CA ALA A 401 13.60 4.14 -2.04
C ALA A 401 13.13 2.71 -2.37
N THR A 402 11.90 2.37 -1.99
CA THR A 402 11.28 1.08 -2.32
C THR A 402 11.17 0.90 -3.84
N ARG A 403 11.91 -0.08 -4.38
CA ARG A 403 11.86 -0.47 -5.81
C ARG A 403 11.39 -1.90 -6.03
N GLU A 404 11.23 -2.66 -4.96
CA GLU A 404 10.79 -4.04 -4.99
C GLU A 404 9.26 -4.11 -5.01
N CYS A 405 8.68 -4.50 -6.15
CA CYS A 405 7.22 -4.54 -6.30
C CYS A 405 6.54 -5.47 -5.29
N ALA A 406 7.23 -6.53 -4.86
CA ALA A 406 6.70 -7.50 -3.89
C ALA A 406 6.35 -6.87 -2.54
N VAL A 407 7.00 -5.75 -2.17
CA VAL A 407 6.71 -5.00 -0.94
C VAL A 407 5.26 -4.55 -0.86
N CYS A 408 4.58 -4.34 -1.99
CA CYS A 408 3.14 -3.98 -2.05
C CYS A 408 2.28 -5.06 -2.73
N HIS A 409 2.82 -5.75 -3.73
CA HIS A 409 2.07 -6.71 -4.56
C HIS A 409 2.13 -8.17 -4.05
N GLY A 410 2.97 -8.46 -3.07
CA GLY A 410 3.08 -9.78 -2.43
C GLY A 410 1.93 -10.08 -1.48
N ALA A 411 1.82 -11.34 -1.05
CA ALA A 411 0.85 -11.76 -0.04
C ALA A 411 1.23 -11.25 1.36
N ASP A 412 2.52 -11.23 1.67
CA ASP A 412 3.09 -10.72 2.93
C ASP A 412 3.57 -9.26 2.76
N SER A 413 2.82 -8.46 1.99
CA SER A 413 3.16 -7.08 1.68
C SER A 413 2.79 -6.13 2.81
N ILE A 414 3.34 -4.91 2.79
CA ILE A 414 3.00 -3.84 3.76
C ILE A 414 1.52 -3.45 3.76
N LEU A 415 0.77 -3.89 2.74
CA LEU A 415 -0.66 -3.64 2.59
C LEU A 415 -1.53 -4.76 3.18
N ALA A 416 -0.91 -5.83 3.70
CA ALA A 416 -1.60 -7.02 4.19
C ALA A 416 -1.03 -7.58 5.51
N VAL A 417 0.24 -7.33 5.83
CA VAL A 417 0.84 -7.80 7.08
C VAL A 417 0.21 -7.11 8.29
N PRO A 418 0.01 -7.83 9.42
CA PRO A 418 -0.43 -7.23 10.66
C PRO A 418 0.56 -6.17 11.16
N PHE A 419 0.05 -4.99 11.50
CA PHE A 419 0.81 -3.93 12.15
C PHE A 419 0.56 -4.00 13.65
N GLU A 420 1.58 -4.33 14.43
CA GLU A 420 1.45 -4.48 15.88
C GLU A 420 1.00 -3.16 16.53
N LEU A 421 -0.04 -3.21 17.36
CA LEU A 421 -0.59 -2.04 18.07
C LEU A 421 -0.14 -2.00 19.52
N ALA A 422 -0.04 -3.16 20.18
CA ALA A 422 0.42 -3.32 21.55
C ALA A 422 0.73 -4.78 21.88
N GLY A 423 1.70 -5.00 22.78
CA GLY A 423 2.06 -6.33 23.28
C GLY A 423 1.12 -6.89 24.35
N TYR A 424 0.21 -6.09 24.91
CA TYR A 424 -0.84 -6.54 25.85
C TYR A 424 -2.05 -5.61 25.83
N LEU A 425 -3.14 -6.02 26.47
CA LEU A 425 -4.37 -5.23 26.58
C LEU A 425 -4.77 -4.96 28.03
N PRO A 426 -4.70 -3.71 28.51
CA PRO A 426 -5.31 -3.31 29.77
C PRO A 426 -6.80 -3.70 29.78
N GLY A 427 -7.18 -4.53 30.76
CA GLY A 427 -8.57 -4.98 30.91
C GLY A 427 -9.15 -5.79 29.75
N GLY A 428 -8.33 -6.27 28.80
CA GLY A 428 -8.79 -6.97 27.60
C GLY A 428 -9.58 -6.11 26.61
N GLN A 429 -9.55 -4.78 26.74
CA GLN A 429 -10.31 -3.86 25.89
C GLN A 429 -9.57 -3.60 24.57
N LEU A 430 -10.18 -3.98 23.45
CA LEU A 430 -9.65 -3.72 22.12
C LEU A 430 -9.63 -2.22 21.83
N PRO A 431 -8.52 -1.69 21.29
CA PRO A 431 -8.41 -0.28 20.94
C PRO A 431 -9.28 0.05 19.72
N VAL A 432 -9.86 1.25 19.73
CA VAL A 432 -10.76 1.71 18.67
C VAL A 432 -10.11 2.84 17.89
N GLY A 433 -10.20 2.79 16.56
CA GLY A 433 -9.76 3.86 15.69
C GLY A 433 -10.59 5.13 15.91
N SER A 434 -9.93 6.22 16.29
CA SER A 434 -10.59 7.51 16.40
C SER A 434 -10.90 8.11 15.02
N ILE A 435 -11.92 8.96 14.96
CA ILE A 435 -12.31 9.63 13.72
C ILE A 435 -11.37 10.82 13.49
N TYR A 436 -10.49 10.69 12.50
CA TYR A 436 -9.63 11.77 12.01
C TYR A 436 -10.11 12.21 10.63
N SER A 437 -10.24 13.53 10.40
CA SER A 437 -10.98 14.12 9.27
C SER A 437 -10.42 13.82 7.88
N ASN A 438 -9.25 13.19 7.78
CA ASN A 438 -8.48 13.03 6.55
C ASN A 438 -7.78 11.67 6.39
N VAL A 439 -7.96 10.74 7.34
CA VAL A 439 -7.37 9.39 7.30
C VAL A 439 -8.49 8.37 7.37
N THR A 440 -8.45 7.38 6.47
CA THR A 440 -9.40 6.26 6.50
C THR A 440 -8.73 5.05 7.15
N PHE A 441 -9.31 4.53 8.23
CA PHE A 441 -8.89 3.27 8.84
C PHE A 441 -9.47 2.09 8.06
N SER A 442 -8.75 1.68 7.03
CA SER A 442 -9.13 0.59 6.12
C SER A 442 -8.52 -0.71 6.63
N GLY A 443 -9.22 -1.43 7.50
CA GLY A 443 -8.70 -2.64 8.13
C GLY A 443 -9.47 -3.05 9.39
N THR A 444 -8.91 -4.01 10.13
CA THR A 444 -9.51 -4.53 11.37
C THR A 444 -8.46 -4.74 12.45
N VAL A 445 -8.82 -4.45 13.71
CA VAL A 445 -8.01 -4.81 14.86
C VAL A 445 -8.27 -6.26 15.24
N LYS A 446 -7.21 -7.05 15.42
CA LYS A 446 -7.28 -8.47 15.79
C LYS A 446 -6.34 -8.77 16.95
N HIS A 447 -6.74 -9.73 17.77
CA HIS A 447 -5.85 -10.34 18.75
C HIS A 447 -4.74 -11.12 18.07
N GLN A 448 -3.56 -11.11 18.69
CA GLN A 448 -2.43 -11.95 18.34
C GLN A 448 -2.34 -13.15 19.28
N ASP A 449 -1.66 -14.21 18.83
CA ASP A 449 -1.52 -15.46 19.60
C ASP A 449 -0.70 -15.28 20.90
N ASP A 450 0.12 -14.23 20.97
CA ASP A 450 0.97 -13.85 22.11
C ASP A 450 0.23 -13.00 23.17
N GLY A 451 -1.05 -12.70 22.96
CA GLY A 451 -1.84 -11.85 23.86
C GLY A 451 -1.81 -10.36 23.51
N GLY A 452 -1.07 -9.95 22.49
CA GLY A 452 -1.08 -8.60 21.94
C GLY A 452 -2.25 -8.33 20.99
N VAL A 453 -2.22 -7.16 20.37
CA VAL A 453 -3.13 -6.76 19.29
C VAL A 453 -2.39 -6.18 18.11
N ALA A 454 -2.93 -6.42 16.92
CA ALA A 454 -2.45 -5.84 15.68
C ALA A 454 -3.59 -5.28 14.82
N PHE A 455 -3.29 -4.24 14.06
CA PHE A 455 -4.13 -3.73 13.00
C PHE A 455 -3.79 -4.47 11.69
N VAL A 456 -4.76 -5.17 11.11
CA VAL A 456 -4.60 -5.80 9.80
C VAL A 456 -5.19 -4.87 8.74
N PRO A 457 -4.35 -4.27 7.88
CA PRO A 457 -4.82 -3.38 6.82
C PRO A 457 -5.64 -4.14 5.76
N ASP A 458 -6.65 -3.45 5.23
CA ASP A 458 -7.45 -3.86 4.08
C ASP A 458 -7.73 -2.63 3.21
N VAL A 459 -6.79 -2.31 2.33
CA VAL A 459 -6.92 -1.17 1.40
C VAL A 459 -8.02 -1.39 0.36
N SER A 460 -8.51 -2.63 0.17
CA SER A 460 -9.61 -2.92 -0.76
C SER A 460 -10.94 -2.32 -0.32
N SER A 461 -11.17 -2.26 1.00
CA SER A 461 -12.32 -1.58 1.60
C SER A 461 -12.39 -0.08 1.28
N SER A 462 -11.27 0.52 0.85
CA SER A 462 -11.15 1.92 0.45
C SER A 462 -10.93 2.11 -1.05
N GLY A 463 -11.29 1.10 -1.86
CA GLY A 463 -11.32 1.20 -3.31
C GLY A 463 -10.00 0.88 -4.01
N TYR A 464 -8.96 0.43 -3.29
CA TYR A 464 -7.70 0.03 -3.90
C TYR A 464 -7.73 -1.45 -4.31
N TYR A 465 -7.42 -1.74 -5.58
CA TYR A 465 -7.21 -3.10 -6.06
C TYR A 465 -5.75 -3.30 -6.44
N ILE A 466 -5.04 -4.15 -5.71
CA ILE A 466 -3.61 -4.40 -5.92
C ILE A 466 -3.46 -5.75 -6.62
N ILE A 467 -2.98 -5.73 -7.86
CA ILE A 467 -2.73 -6.96 -8.64
C ILE A 467 -1.71 -7.84 -7.89
N GLY A 468 -1.97 -9.13 -7.78
CA GLY A 468 -1.11 -10.09 -7.08
C GLY A 468 -1.43 -10.26 -5.60
N LEU A 469 -1.88 -9.20 -4.93
CA LEU A 469 -2.35 -9.24 -3.55
C LEU A 469 -3.86 -9.54 -3.47
N HIS A 470 -4.67 -8.80 -4.24
CA HIS A 470 -6.12 -8.98 -4.29
C HIS A 470 -6.54 -9.93 -5.40
N GLY A 471 -7.58 -10.72 -5.13
CA GLY A 471 -8.17 -11.64 -6.09
C GLY A 471 -9.39 -12.34 -5.49
N LEU A 472 -10.29 -12.81 -6.35
CA LEU A 472 -11.46 -13.57 -5.91
C LEU A 472 -11.09 -15.06 -5.92
N SER A 473 -10.94 -15.65 -4.73
CA SER A 473 -10.54 -17.05 -4.56
C SER A 473 -11.46 -18.05 -5.28
N TRP A 474 -12.75 -17.72 -5.40
CA TRP A 474 -13.70 -18.57 -6.13
C TRP A 474 -13.44 -18.60 -7.64
N ILE A 475 -12.85 -17.56 -8.23
CA ILE A 475 -12.48 -17.56 -9.66
C ILE A 475 -11.33 -18.53 -9.89
N ASP A 476 -10.33 -18.52 -9.01
CA ASP A 476 -9.25 -19.50 -9.03
C ASP A 476 -9.81 -20.91 -8.86
N LEU A 477 -10.76 -21.11 -7.94
CA LEU A 477 -11.42 -22.41 -7.75
C LEU A 477 -12.16 -22.87 -9.02
N VAL A 478 -12.99 -22.00 -9.62
CA VAL A 478 -13.71 -22.32 -10.87
C VAL A 478 -12.73 -22.62 -12.00
N GLY A 479 -11.66 -21.82 -12.12
CA GLY A 479 -10.61 -22.00 -13.11
C GLY A 479 -9.88 -23.34 -12.95
N LEU A 480 -9.49 -23.69 -11.72
CA LEU A 480 -8.86 -24.97 -11.40
C LEU A 480 -9.80 -26.14 -11.67
N LEU A 481 -11.06 -26.05 -11.24
CA LEU A 481 -12.07 -27.09 -11.51
C LEU A 481 -12.28 -27.28 -13.02
N MET A 482 -12.31 -26.19 -13.79
CA MET A 482 -12.42 -26.25 -15.25
C MET A 482 -11.19 -26.92 -15.88
N PHE A 483 -9.98 -26.48 -15.51
CA PHE A 483 -8.74 -27.02 -16.05
C PHE A 483 -8.54 -28.50 -15.71
N PHE A 484 -8.66 -28.87 -14.43
CA PHE A 484 -8.49 -30.25 -13.97
C PHE A 484 -9.66 -31.14 -14.39
N GLY A 485 -10.88 -30.61 -14.43
CA GLY A 485 -12.04 -31.34 -14.95
C GLY A 485 -11.88 -31.73 -16.41
N ILE A 486 -11.45 -30.78 -17.26
CA ILE A 486 -11.14 -31.07 -18.67
C ILE A 486 -9.96 -32.04 -18.78
N SER A 487 -8.87 -31.81 -18.02
CA SER A 487 -7.70 -32.69 -18.04
C SER A 487 -8.04 -34.13 -17.64
N ALA A 488 -8.87 -34.32 -16.61
CA ALA A 488 -9.36 -35.61 -16.17
C ALA A 488 -10.26 -36.27 -17.23
N GLY A 489 -11.21 -35.52 -17.79
CA GLY A 489 -12.08 -36.00 -18.87
C GLY A 489 -11.29 -36.44 -20.10
N VAL A 490 -10.32 -35.63 -20.53
CA VAL A 490 -9.37 -35.94 -21.60
C VAL A 490 -8.58 -37.21 -21.27
N THR A 491 -8.05 -37.33 -20.06
CA THR A 491 -7.27 -38.50 -19.63
C THR A 491 -8.11 -39.77 -19.64
N VAL A 492 -9.31 -39.74 -19.07
CA VAL A 492 -10.26 -40.87 -19.08
C VAL A 492 -10.62 -41.26 -20.51
N HIS A 493 -10.92 -40.28 -21.36
CA HIS A 493 -11.25 -40.54 -22.76
C HIS A 493 -10.04 -41.12 -23.53
N ALA A 494 -8.83 -40.60 -23.32
CA ALA A 494 -7.62 -41.10 -23.94
C ALA A 494 -7.32 -42.55 -23.52
N VAL A 495 -7.40 -42.85 -22.22
CA VAL A 495 -7.22 -44.21 -21.68
C VAL A 495 -8.28 -45.16 -22.24
N GLY A 496 -9.55 -44.74 -22.25
CA GLY A 496 -10.63 -45.53 -22.84
C GLY A 496 -10.37 -45.86 -24.31
N ARG A 497 -9.85 -44.91 -25.09
CA ARG A 497 -9.48 -45.13 -26.50
C ARG A 497 -8.31 -46.11 -26.63
N LEU A 498 -7.29 -45.99 -25.79
CA LEU A 498 -6.17 -46.93 -25.76
C LEU A 498 -6.61 -48.36 -25.41
N VAL A 499 -7.54 -48.50 -24.46
CA VAL A 499 -8.12 -49.80 -24.09
C VAL A 499 -8.97 -50.36 -25.24
N ALA A 500 -9.87 -49.55 -25.82
CA ALA A 500 -10.71 -49.97 -26.94
C ALA A 500 -9.87 -50.44 -28.16
N ASN A 501 -8.83 -49.69 -28.51
CA ASN A 501 -7.90 -50.04 -29.60
C ASN A 501 -7.10 -51.32 -29.34
N ARG A 502 -6.95 -51.75 -28.08
CA ARG A 502 -6.35 -53.05 -27.73
C ARG A 502 -7.36 -54.20 -27.81
N LEU A 503 -8.64 -53.92 -27.58
CA LEU A 503 -9.71 -54.91 -27.58
C LEU A 503 -10.26 -55.18 -28.99
N HIS A 504 -10.18 -54.21 -29.89
CA HIS A 504 -10.64 -54.32 -31.27
C HIS A 504 -9.47 -54.16 -32.25
N PRO A 505 -9.33 -55.01 -33.29
CA PRO A 505 -8.29 -54.86 -34.30
C PRO A 505 -8.44 -53.52 -35.03
N PRO A 506 -7.34 -52.81 -35.34
CA PRO A 506 -7.40 -51.53 -36.03
C PRO A 506 -8.04 -51.72 -37.41
N VAL A 507 -9.14 -50.99 -37.65
CA VAL A 507 -9.75 -50.88 -38.98
C VAL A 507 -8.95 -49.84 -39.75
N HIS A 508 -8.21 -50.28 -40.77
CA HIS A 508 -7.48 -49.37 -41.64
C HIS A 508 -8.44 -48.77 -42.66
N HIS A 509 -8.56 -47.44 -42.64
CA HIS A 509 -9.34 -46.72 -43.62
C HIS A 509 -8.43 -46.33 -44.80
N LYS A 510 -8.96 -46.31 -46.02
CA LYS A 510 -8.17 -45.84 -47.17
C LYS A 510 -7.99 -44.33 -47.03
N THR A 511 -6.76 -43.86 -46.90
CA THR A 511 -6.44 -42.44 -46.79
C THR A 511 -5.89 -41.86 -48.10
N ARG A 512 -6.08 -40.56 -48.29
CA ARG A 512 -5.51 -39.76 -49.39
C ARG A 512 -4.76 -38.57 -48.79
N ARG A 513 -3.52 -38.38 -49.22
CA ARG A 513 -2.69 -37.24 -48.84
C ARG A 513 -3.17 -35.96 -49.52
N VAL A 514 -3.54 -34.96 -48.74
CA VAL A 514 -4.06 -33.66 -49.20
C VAL A 514 -3.23 -32.53 -48.57
N TYR A 515 -2.88 -31.52 -49.38
CA TYR A 515 -2.27 -30.31 -48.85
C TYR A 515 -3.35 -29.43 -48.21
N MET A 516 -3.41 -29.43 -46.88
CA MET A 516 -4.52 -28.92 -46.08
C MET A 516 -4.27 -27.51 -45.57
N TYR A 517 -3.05 -27.22 -45.14
CA TYR A 517 -2.69 -25.96 -44.47
C TYR A 517 -1.59 -25.23 -45.22
N ASP A 518 -1.86 -23.99 -45.62
CA ASP A 518 -0.89 -23.13 -46.32
C ASP A 518 0.22 -22.64 -45.37
N SER A 519 1.39 -22.29 -45.92
CA SER A 519 2.56 -21.89 -45.11
C SER A 519 2.29 -20.68 -44.21
N TYR A 520 1.46 -19.75 -44.68
CA TYR A 520 1.00 -18.62 -43.88
C TYR A 520 0.15 -19.07 -42.69
N GLU A 521 -0.84 -19.95 -42.92
CA GLU A 521 -1.74 -20.45 -41.86
C GLU A 521 -0.94 -21.17 -40.76
N ARG A 522 0.10 -21.92 -41.15
CA ARG A 522 0.99 -22.60 -40.20
C ARG A 522 1.80 -21.62 -39.37
N LEU A 523 2.45 -20.65 -40.01
CA LEU A 523 3.23 -19.63 -39.31
C LEU A 523 2.35 -18.83 -38.33
N TRP A 524 1.19 -18.38 -38.80
CA TRP A 524 0.21 -17.64 -38.02
C TRP A 524 -0.22 -18.43 -36.78
N HIS A 525 -0.57 -19.71 -36.95
CA HIS A 525 -1.00 -20.57 -35.85
C HIS A 525 0.12 -20.75 -34.82
N TRP A 526 1.34 -21.12 -35.24
CA TRP A 526 2.42 -21.36 -34.27
C TRP A 526 2.85 -20.09 -33.53
N LEU A 527 2.79 -18.93 -34.19
CA LEU A 527 2.98 -17.64 -33.53
C LEU A 527 1.88 -17.38 -32.49
N GLN A 528 0.61 -17.57 -32.87
CA GLN A 528 -0.55 -17.44 -31.98
C GLN A 528 -0.45 -18.37 -30.77
N ALA A 529 -0.17 -19.65 -30.99
CA ALA A 529 -0.07 -20.67 -29.95
C ALA A 529 1.06 -20.36 -28.97
N SER A 530 2.24 -19.99 -29.49
CA SER A 530 3.39 -19.63 -28.65
C SER A 530 3.10 -18.38 -27.82
N ALA A 531 2.49 -17.35 -28.43
CA ALA A 531 2.11 -16.13 -27.71
C ALA A 531 1.10 -16.42 -26.59
N ILE A 532 0.06 -17.22 -26.84
CA ILE A 532 -0.94 -17.57 -25.82
C ILE A 532 -0.30 -18.36 -24.67
N LEU A 533 0.55 -19.36 -24.96
CA LEU A 533 1.21 -20.14 -23.92
C LEU A 533 2.11 -19.26 -23.02
N LEU A 534 2.88 -18.36 -23.63
CA LEU A 534 3.72 -17.41 -22.89
C LEU A 534 2.88 -16.38 -22.10
N LEU A 535 1.75 -15.93 -22.65
CA LEU A 535 0.81 -15.05 -21.94
C LEU A 535 0.17 -15.74 -20.74
N LEU A 536 -0.23 -17.00 -20.85
CA LEU A 536 -0.74 -17.77 -19.72
C LEU A 536 0.32 -17.93 -18.64
N PHE A 537 1.56 -18.24 -19.02
CA PHE A 537 2.66 -18.38 -18.08
C PHE A 537 2.98 -17.07 -17.35
N THR A 538 3.18 -15.98 -18.11
CA THR A 538 3.46 -14.65 -17.53
C THR A 538 2.27 -14.12 -16.73
N GLY A 539 1.04 -14.35 -17.18
CA GLY A 539 -0.19 -13.96 -16.48
C GLY A 539 -0.34 -14.68 -15.14
N LEU A 540 0.02 -15.97 -15.06
CA LEU A 540 0.01 -16.73 -13.82
C LEU A 540 1.01 -16.17 -12.79
N ILE A 541 2.20 -15.76 -13.25
CA ILE A 541 3.21 -15.11 -12.40
C ILE A 541 2.70 -13.77 -11.87
N ILE A 542 2.06 -12.96 -12.72
CA ILE A 542 1.46 -11.66 -12.32
C ILE A 542 0.33 -11.87 -11.31
N HIS A 543 -0.49 -12.91 -11.49
CA HIS A 543 -1.63 -13.21 -10.63
C HIS A 543 -1.20 -13.73 -9.25
N LYS A 544 -0.10 -14.50 -9.16
CA LYS A 544 0.41 -15.08 -7.91
C LYS A 544 1.93 -14.85 -7.76
N PRO A 545 2.38 -13.60 -7.59
CA PRO A 545 3.82 -13.29 -7.59
C PRO A 545 4.61 -13.96 -6.47
N HIS A 546 3.99 -14.19 -5.32
CA HIS A 546 4.61 -14.85 -4.16
C HIS A 546 5.04 -16.29 -4.44
N ILE A 547 4.30 -17.04 -5.28
CA ILE A 547 4.67 -18.41 -5.68
C ILE A 547 5.89 -18.40 -6.62
N PHE A 548 6.05 -17.33 -7.38
CA PHE A 548 7.02 -17.18 -8.45
C PHE A 548 8.07 -16.10 -8.13
N ALA A 549 8.45 -15.97 -6.85
CA ALA A 549 9.33 -14.91 -6.34
C ALA A 549 10.72 -14.86 -7.00
N MET A 550 11.14 -15.93 -7.69
CA MET A 550 12.39 -15.95 -8.46
C MET A 550 12.38 -15.06 -9.72
N PHE A 551 11.21 -14.63 -10.19
CA PHE A 551 11.08 -13.79 -11.38
C PHE A 551 10.92 -12.31 -11.02
N SER A 552 11.54 -11.44 -11.82
CA SER A 552 11.34 -10.00 -11.71
C SER A 552 9.91 -9.62 -12.11
N PHE A 553 9.08 -9.25 -11.14
CA PHE A 553 7.71 -8.80 -11.36
C PHE A 553 7.56 -7.72 -12.44
N PRO A 554 8.30 -6.59 -12.40
CA PRO A 554 8.13 -5.54 -13.41
C PRO A 554 8.53 -6.00 -14.80
N TYR A 555 9.56 -6.86 -14.91
CA TYR A 555 9.97 -7.44 -16.18
C TYR A 555 8.91 -8.38 -16.75
N ILE A 556 8.31 -9.24 -15.92
CA ILE A 556 7.23 -10.14 -16.35
C ILE A 556 6.01 -9.36 -16.84
N VAL A 557 5.63 -8.28 -16.14
CA VAL A 557 4.55 -7.38 -16.61
C VAL A 557 4.88 -6.79 -17.98
N GLN A 558 6.11 -6.33 -18.19
CA GLN A 558 6.53 -5.80 -19.50
C GLN A 558 6.47 -6.87 -20.59
N VAL A 559 7.00 -8.08 -20.34
CA VAL A 559 6.95 -9.19 -21.28
C VAL A 559 5.51 -9.59 -21.60
N HIS A 560 4.63 -9.64 -20.60
CA HIS A 560 3.21 -9.94 -20.79
C HIS A 560 2.54 -8.91 -21.71
N ASN A 561 2.80 -7.62 -21.49
CA ASN A 561 2.25 -6.55 -22.33
C ASN A 561 2.75 -6.64 -23.78
N VAL A 562 4.06 -6.84 -23.98
CA VAL A 562 4.64 -7.01 -25.32
C VAL A 562 4.03 -8.21 -26.04
N LEU A 563 3.91 -9.35 -25.37
CA LEU A 563 3.27 -10.54 -25.94
C LEU A 563 1.79 -10.30 -26.26
N GLY A 564 1.09 -9.51 -25.43
CA GLY A 564 -0.30 -9.12 -25.66
C GLY A 564 -0.45 -8.29 -26.94
N PHE A 565 0.44 -7.34 -27.17
CA PHE A 565 0.46 -6.56 -28.41
C PHE A 565 0.85 -7.41 -29.63
N VAL A 566 1.81 -8.33 -29.49
CA VAL A 566 2.14 -9.30 -30.56
C VAL A 566 0.91 -10.12 -30.92
N LEU A 567 0.18 -10.65 -29.93
CA LEU A 567 -1.05 -11.39 -30.14
C LEU A 567 -2.14 -10.54 -30.81
N LEU A 568 -2.32 -9.30 -30.36
CA LEU A 568 -3.28 -8.35 -30.92
C LEU A 568 -2.98 -8.04 -32.38
N THR A 569 -1.72 -7.73 -32.71
CA THR A 569 -1.29 -7.48 -34.10
C THR A 569 -1.48 -8.74 -34.95
N ASN A 570 -1.10 -9.92 -34.43
CA ASN A 570 -1.29 -11.18 -35.14
C ASN A 570 -2.78 -11.47 -35.42
N ALA A 571 -3.66 -11.22 -34.46
CA ALA A 571 -5.10 -11.37 -34.61
C ALA A 571 -5.69 -10.37 -35.61
N ALA A 572 -5.24 -9.11 -35.60
CA ALA A 572 -5.70 -8.09 -36.55
C ALA A 572 -5.28 -8.42 -37.99
N LEU A 573 -4.03 -8.85 -38.20
CA LEU A 573 -3.54 -9.30 -39.50
C LEU A 573 -4.29 -10.53 -40.00
N ALA A 574 -4.61 -11.47 -39.10
CA ALA A 574 -5.39 -12.65 -39.44
C ALA A 574 -6.83 -12.31 -39.82
N LEU A 575 -7.47 -11.40 -39.09
CA LEU A 575 -8.81 -10.91 -39.44
C LEU A 575 -8.80 -10.27 -40.83
N PHE A 576 -7.82 -9.40 -41.09
CA PHE A 576 -7.66 -8.79 -42.41
C PHE A 576 -7.45 -9.83 -43.52
N TYR A 577 -6.56 -10.81 -43.30
CA TYR A 577 -6.33 -11.89 -44.26
C TYR A 577 -7.60 -12.68 -44.55
N ASN A 578 -8.34 -13.10 -43.52
CA ASN A 578 -9.57 -13.89 -43.68
C ASN A 578 -10.71 -13.11 -44.37
N LEU A 579 -10.78 -11.79 -44.13
CA LEU A 579 -11.73 -10.92 -44.83
C LEU A 579 -11.33 -10.72 -46.30
N ALA A 580 -10.06 -10.46 -46.58
CA ALA A 580 -9.55 -10.20 -47.92
C ALA A 580 -9.57 -11.45 -48.83
N SER A 581 -9.28 -12.62 -48.28
CA SER A 581 -9.27 -13.90 -49.00
C SER A 581 -10.66 -14.55 -49.12
N GLY A 582 -11.66 -14.08 -48.38
CA GLY A 582 -12.99 -14.71 -48.32
C GLY A 582 -13.04 -15.98 -47.46
N GLU A 583 -11.91 -16.38 -46.89
CA GLU A 583 -11.71 -17.51 -45.97
C GLU A 583 -12.47 -17.34 -44.65
N ILE A 584 -13.16 -16.23 -44.40
CA ILE A 584 -14.04 -16.08 -43.22
C ILE A 584 -15.23 -17.06 -43.26
N ARG A 585 -15.66 -17.51 -44.45
CA ARG A 585 -16.85 -18.37 -44.63
C ARG A 585 -16.72 -19.74 -43.95
N GLN A 586 -15.52 -20.30 -43.85
CA GLN A 586 -15.25 -21.60 -43.20
C GLN A 586 -15.43 -21.57 -41.66
N TYR A 587 -15.44 -20.38 -41.05
CA TYR A 587 -15.67 -20.21 -39.61
C TYR A 587 -17.15 -19.94 -39.26
N LEU A 588 -18.00 -19.70 -40.26
CA LEU A 588 -19.42 -19.47 -40.06
C LEU A 588 -20.19 -20.81 -40.15
N PRO A 589 -20.95 -21.19 -39.12
CA PRO A 589 -21.74 -22.42 -39.17
C PRO A 589 -22.82 -22.32 -40.24
N GLU A 590 -22.94 -23.36 -41.07
CA GLU A 590 -24.00 -23.47 -42.06
C GLU A 590 -25.37 -23.66 -41.38
N PRO A 591 -26.36 -22.77 -41.60
CA PRO A 591 -27.62 -22.77 -40.83
C PRO A 591 -28.46 -24.05 -40.98
N LYS A 592 -28.36 -24.73 -42.13
CA LYS A 592 -29.18 -25.91 -42.43
C LYS A 592 -28.59 -27.15 -41.77
N GLY A 593 -29.36 -27.85 -40.94
CA GLY A 593 -28.99 -29.14 -40.36
C GLY A 593 -27.84 -29.10 -39.33
N PHE A 594 -27.40 -27.91 -38.90
CA PHE A 594 -26.27 -27.74 -37.98
C PHE A 594 -26.43 -28.53 -36.68
N VAL A 595 -27.59 -28.44 -36.03
CA VAL A 595 -27.86 -29.13 -34.76
C VAL A 595 -27.72 -30.64 -34.90
N GLY A 596 -28.28 -31.22 -35.97
CA GLY A 596 -28.16 -32.66 -36.24
C GLY A 596 -26.71 -33.08 -36.51
N ARG A 597 -25.95 -32.27 -37.26
CA ARG A 597 -24.53 -32.52 -37.54
C ARG A 597 -23.66 -32.44 -36.28
N SER A 598 -23.92 -31.47 -35.41
CA SER A 598 -23.22 -31.33 -34.12
C SER A 598 -23.54 -32.47 -33.17
N ILE A 599 -24.79 -32.95 -33.12
CA ILE A 599 -25.16 -34.14 -32.33
C ILE A 599 -24.47 -35.38 -32.88
N ALA A 600 -24.44 -35.58 -34.20
CA ALA A 600 -23.73 -36.70 -34.81
C ALA A 600 -22.23 -36.68 -34.47
N GLN A 601 -21.59 -35.51 -34.52
CA GLN A 601 -20.19 -35.34 -34.11
C GLN A 601 -19.97 -35.64 -32.62
N ALA A 602 -20.88 -35.19 -31.75
CA ALA A 602 -20.81 -35.46 -30.32
C ALA A 602 -21.00 -36.96 -30.01
N MET A 603 -21.92 -37.63 -30.69
CA MET A 603 -22.14 -39.08 -30.59
C MET A 603 -20.91 -39.88 -31.06
N TYR A 604 -20.25 -39.41 -32.12
CA TYR A 604 -18.99 -39.98 -32.56
C TYR A 604 -17.91 -39.90 -31.47
N TYR A 605 -17.63 -38.72 -30.93
CA TYR A 605 -16.60 -38.59 -29.89
C TYR A 605 -16.96 -39.32 -28.57
N SER A 606 -18.23 -39.39 -28.20
CA SER A 606 -18.65 -40.08 -26.97
C SER A 606 -18.75 -41.60 -27.10
N LYS A 607 -19.02 -42.14 -28.30
CA LYS A 607 -19.24 -43.58 -28.51
C LYS A 607 -18.56 -44.12 -29.77
N GLY A 608 -18.80 -43.52 -30.93
CA GLY A 608 -18.34 -44.04 -32.23
C GLY A 608 -16.82 -44.22 -32.33
N ILE A 609 -16.05 -43.29 -31.76
CA ILE A 609 -14.57 -43.33 -31.76
C ILE A 609 -14.01 -44.53 -30.98
N PHE A 610 -14.73 -45.03 -29.97
CA PHE A 610 -14.35 -46.23 -29.23
C PHE A 610 -14.73 -47.52 -29.97
N ALA A 611 -15.73 -47.44 -30.85
CA ALA A 611 -16.18 -48.55 -31.68
C ALA A 611 -15.41 -48.66 -33.02
N GLY A 612 -14.49 -47.75 -33.31
CA GLY A 612 -13.76 -47.71 -34.58
C GLY A 612 -14.66 -47.36 -35.78
N GLU A 613 -15.76 -46.64 -35.55
CA GLU A 613 -16.62 -46.14 -36.63
C GLU A 613 -15.87 -45.07 -37.44
N PRO A 614 -16.16 -44.92 -38.75
CA PRO A 614 -15.55 -43.87 -39.56
C PRO A 614 -16.01 -42.49 -39.10
N HIS A 615 -15.17 -41.47 -39.30
CA HIS A 615 -15.52 -40.10 -38.92
C HIS A 615 -16.77 -39.61 -39.71
N PRO A 616 -17.77 -38.98 -39.04
CA PRO A 616 -19.06 -38.68 -39.65
C PRO A 616 -19.01 -37.62 -40.76
N PHE A 617 -17.93 -36.85 -40.85
CA PHE A 617 -17.72 -35.83 -41.87
C PHE A 617 -16.33 -35.94 -42.49
N GLU A 618 -16.25 -35.84 -43.81
CA GLU A 618 -14.99 -35.82 -44.56
C GLU A 618 -14.30 -34.46 -44.42
N LYS A 619 -12.99 -34.47 -44.16
CA LYS A 619 -12.18 -33.26 -44.05
C LYS A 619 -11.67 -32.86 -45.44
N THR A 620 -12.14 -31.74 -45.97
CA THR A 620 -11.69 -31.23 -47.28
C THR A 620 -10.97 -29.90 -47.12
N ARG A 621 -10.25 -29.45 -48.16
CA ARG A 621 -9.57 -28.14 -48.13
C ARG A 621 -10.56 -26.99 -47.88
N ASP A 622 -11.78 -27.10 -48.41
CA ASP A 622 -12.83 -26.08 -48.27
C ASP A 622 -13.67 -26.26 -46.99
N HIS A 623 -13.62 -27.45 -46.37
CA HIS A 623 -14.29 -27.76 -45.10
C HIS A 623 -13.29 -28.41 -44.12
N LYS A 624 -12.37 -27.59 -43.60
CA LYS A 624 -11.27 -28.05 -42.71
C LYS A 624 -11.73 -28.37 -41.28
N LEU A 625 -12.91 -27.89 -40.88
CA LEU A 625 -13.41 -27.92 -39.50
C LEU A 625 -14.65 -28.81 -39.38
N ASN A 626 -14.70 -29.63 -38.34
CA ASN A 626 -15.92 -30.36 -37.99
C ASN A 626 -16.94 -29.44 -37.29
N PRO A 627 -18.24 -29.82 -37.22
CA PRO A 627 -19.27 -28.97 -36.64
C PRO A 627 -19.02 -28.56 -35.18
N LEU A 628 -18.42 -29.44 -34.37
CA LEU A 628 -18.10 -29.13 -32.97
C LEU A 628 -16.93 -28.13 -32.88
N GLN A 629 -15.92 -28.27 -33.71
CA GLN A 629 -14.82 -27.33 -33.86
C GLN A 629 -15.31 -25.98 -34.37
N GLN A 630 -16.27 -25.94 -35.31
CA GLN A 630 -16.90 -24.69 -35.76
C GLN A 630 -17.58 -23.95 -34.59
N VAL A 631 -18.31 -24.66 -33.71
CA VAL A 631 -18.87 -24.05 -32.47
C VAL A 631 -17.75 -23.49 -31.60
N THR A 632 -16.68 -24.27 -31.38
CA THR A 632 -15.57 -23.86 -30.52
C THR A 632 -14.82 -22.64 -31.09
N TYR A 633 -14.49 -22.64 -32.38
CA TYR A 633 -13.86 -21.49 -33.03
C TYR A 633 -14.76 -20.27 -33.07
N PHE A 634 -16.07 -20.45 -33.30
CA PHE A 634 -17.04 -19.37 -33.19
C PHE A 634 -17.03 -18.76 -31.79
N ALA A 635 -17.05 -19.59 -30.75
CA ALA A 635 -17.01 -19.15 -29.36
C ALA A 635 -15.70 -18.41 -29.03
N ILE A 636 -14.56 -18.93 -29.47
CA ILE A 636 -13.25 -18.32 -29.25
C ILE A 636 -13.13 -16.99 -29.98
N LEU A 637 -13.45 -16.94 -31.27
CA LEU A 637 -13.24 -15.76 -32.10
C LEU A 637 -14.21 -14.62 -31.75
N ASN A 638 -15.44 -14.93 -31.32
CA ASN A 638 -16.46 -13.91 -31.07
C ASN A 638 -16.63 -13.55 -29.59
N PHE A 639 -16.22 -14.42 -28.66
CA PHE A 639 -16.38 -14.16 -27.22
C PHE A 639 -15.06 -14.22 -26.47
N LEU A 640 -14.35 -15.37 -26.51
CA LEU A 640 -13.22 -15.60 -25.61
C LEU A 640 -12.02 -14.69 -25.93
N LEU A 641 -11.58 -14.66 -27.20
CA LEU A 641 -10.47 -13.84 -27.65
C LEU A 641 -10.79 -12.34 -27.56
N PRO A 642 -11.95 -11.84 -28.04
CA PRO A 642 -12.34 -10.46 -27.83
C PRO A 642 -12.41 -10.09 -26.34
N ALA A 643 -12.97 -10.94 -25.48
CA ALA A 643 -13.02 -10.66 -24.04
C ALA A 643 -11.61 -10.55 -23.42
N GLN A 644 -10.69 -11.45 -23.75
CA GLN A 644 -9.30 -11.39 -23.26
C GLN A 644 -8.59 -10.11 -23.74
N VAL A 645 -8.76 -9.77 -25.02
CA VAL A 645 -8.16 -8.56 -25.62
C VAL A 645 -8.75 -7.30 -24.99
N ILE A 646 -10.07 -7.20 -24.90
CA ILE A 646 -10.76 -6.01 -24.34
C ILE A 646 -10.36 -5.83 -22.88
N THR A 647 -10.44 -6.87 -22.06
CA THR A 647 -10.05 -6.77 -20.65
C THR A 647 -8.56 -6.45 -20.50
N GLY A 648 -7.68 -7.05 -21.31
CA GLY A 648 -6.24 -6.77 -21.27
C GLY A 648 -5.88 -5.35 -21.70
N VAL A 649 -6.49 -4.86 -22.78
CA VAL A 649 -6.31 -3.47 -23.27
C VAL A 649 -6.87 -2.47 -22.25
N LEU A 650 -8.00 -2.75 -21.60
CA LEU A 650 -8.55 -1.88 -20.56
C LEU A 650 -7.65 -1.82 -19.33
N VAL A 651 -7.13 -2.97 -18.86
CA VAL A 651 -6.16 -3.02 -17.75
C VAL A 651 -4.87 -2.28 -18.10
N TRP A 652 -4.32 -2.50 -19.29
CA TRP A 652 -3.13 -1.79 -19.77
C TRP A 652 -3.40 -0.28 -19.96
N GLY A 653 -4.55 0.07 -20.52
CA GLY A 653 -4.92 1.44 -20.83
C GLY A 653 -5.25 2.30 -19.61
N MET A 654 -5.33 1.74 -18.40
CA MET A 654 -5.68 2.52 -17.21
C MET A 654 -4.72 3.67 -16.89
N GLN A 655 -3.45 3.58 -17.29
CA GLN A 655 -2.50 4.68 -17.08
C GLN A 655 -2.84 5.89 -17.98
N GLU A 656 -3.40 5.67 -19.16
CA GLU A 656 -3.69 6.72 -20.14
C GLU A 656 -5.18 7.14 -20.09
N TRP A 657 -6.09 6.18 -19.92
CA TRP A 657 -7.55 6.35 -20.04
C TRP A 657 -8.28 5.73 -18.83
N PRO A 658 -7.97 6.13 -17.58
CA PRO A 658 -8.54 5.52 -16.38
C PRO A 658 -10.07 5.56 -16.35
N ALA A 659 -10.68 6.66 -16.81
CA ALA A 659 -12.12 6.84 -16.85
C ALA A 659 -12.85 5.78 -17.71
N ILE A 660 -12.21 5.28 -18.78
CA ILE A 660 -12.80 4.23 -19.63
C ILE A 660 -12.81 2.91 -18.86
N ALA A 661 -11.71 2.55 -18.19
CA ALA A 661 -11.65 1.33 -17.40
C ALA A 661 -12.61 1.36 -16.21
N GLU A 662 -12.76 2.52 -15.56
CA GLU A 662 -13.71 2.74 -14.46
C GLU A 662 -15.17 2.55 -14.89
N LEU A 663 -15.54 2.89 -16.12
CA LEU A 663 -16.89 2.61 -16.67
C LEU A 663 -17.22 1.10 -16.67
N PHE A 664 -16.20 0.24 -16.82
CA PHE A 664 -16.35 -1.22 -16.77
C PHE A 664 -16.12 -1.79 -15.35
N GLY A 665 -16.12 -0.95 -14.32
CA GLY A 665 -15.95 -1.35 -12.92
C GLY A 665 -14.48 -1.37 -12.44
N GLY A 666 -13.55 -0.87 -13.25
CA GLY A 666 -12.13 -0.77 -12.89
C GLY A 666 -11.45 -2.11 -12.63
N LEU A 667 -10.30 -2.08 -11.95
CA LEU A 667 -9.54 -3.29 -11.59
C LEU A 667 -10.35 -4.35 -10.82
N PRO A 668 -11.21 -4.01 -9.84
CA PRO A 668 -12.01 -5.00 -9.11
C PRO A 668 -12.88 -5.89 -9.99
N VAL A 669 -13.22 -5.47 -11.20
CA VAL A 669 -14.01 -6.26 -12.17
C VAL A 669 -13.12 -6.78 -13.29
N LEU A 670 -12.27 -5.93 -13.86
CA LEU A 670 -11.46 -6.25 -15.04
C LEU A 670 -10.42 -7.34 -14.77
N ALA A 671 -9.69 -7.29 -13.65
CA ALA A 671 -8.66 -8.29 -13.35
C ALA A 671 -9.25 -9.69 -13.09
N PRO A 672 -10.32 -9.84 -12.27
CA PRO A 672 -11.08 -11.07 -12.16
C PRO A 672 -11.58 -11.63 -13.49
N ALA A 673 -12.18 -10.78 -14.34
CA ALA A 673 -12.67 -11.20 -15.65
C ALA A 673 -11.54 -11.67 -16.58
N HIS A 674 -10.44 -10.91 -16.64
CA HIS A 674 -9.26 -11.27 -17.43
C HIS A 674 -8.67 -12.62 -17.01
N THR A 675 -8.64 -12.87 -15.70
CA THR A 675 -8.14 -14.14 -15.11
C THR A 675 -9.08 -15.30 -15.43
N LEU A 676 -10.39 -15.11 -15.32
CA LEU A 676 -11.37 -16.16 -15.65
C LEU A 676 -11.31 -16.57 -17.13
N VAL A 677 -11.19 -15.59 -18.04
CA VAL A 677 -11.06 -15.86 -19.48
C VAL A 677 -9.72 -16.57 -19.77
N ALA A 678 -8.64 -16.21 -19.07
CA ALA A 678 -7.35 -16.90 -19.17
C ALA A 678 -7.45 -18.38 -18.72
N TRP A 679 -8.17 -18.67 -17.63
CA TRP A 679 -8.46 -20.04 -17.21
C TRP A 679 -9.23 -20.83 -18.27
N ALA A 680 -10.22 -20.21 -18.91
CA ALA A 680 -10.96 -20.83 -20.01
C ALA A 680 -10.05 -21.13 -21.22
N PHE A 681 -9.12 -20.23 -21.58
CA PHE A 681 -8.12 -20.49 -22.60
C PHE A 681 -7.18 -21.64 -22.23
N SER A 682 -6.70 -21.69 -20.99
CA SER A 682 -5.86 -22.78 -20.50
C SER A 682 -6.56 -24.14 -20.63
N ALA A 683 -7.82 -24.22 -20.21
CA ALA A 683 -8.63 -25.43 -20.31
C ALA A 683 -8.94 -25.80 -21.77
N PHE A 684 -9.21 -24.80 -22.64
CA PHE A 684 -9.36 -25.00 -24.07
C PHE A 684 -8.10 -25.59 -24.71
N ILE A 685 -6.89 -25.13 -24.36
CA ILE A 685 -5.63 -25.64 -24.94
C ILE A 685 -5.48 -27.14 -24.65
N VAL A 686 -5.76 -27.57 -23.42
CA VAL A 686 -5.71 -29.00 -23.06
C VAL A 686 -6.65 -29.83 -23.95
N MET A 687 -7.90 -29.38 -24.09
CA MET A 687 -8.87 -30.05 -24.96
C MET A 687 -8.45 -30.00 -26.44
N HIS A 688 -7.97 -28.86 -26.91
CA HIS A 688 -7.56 -28.64 -28.29
C HIS A 688 -6.43 -29.58 -28.69
N VAL A 689 -5.34 -29.60 -27.90
CA VAL A 689 -4.20 -30.49 -28.13
C VAL A 689 -4.67 -31.95 -28.12
N TYR A 690 -5.52 -32.34 -27.18
CA TYR A 690 -6.07 -33.70 -27.16
C TYR A 690 -6.85 -34.05 -28.44
N LEU A 691 -7.74 -33.17 -28.90
CA LEU A 691 -8.52 -33.42 -30.11
C LEU A 691 -7.63 -33.56 -31.35
N THR A 692 -6.48 -32.88 -31.41
CA THR A 692 -5.51 -33.10 -32.51
C THR A 692 -4.95 -34.52 -32.53
N THR A 693 -4.82 -35.15 -31.36
CA THR A 693 -4.39 -36.56 -31.25
C THR A 693 -5.51 -37.55 -31.56
N ALA A 694 -6.76 -37.10 -31.52
CA ALA A 694 -7.94 -37.89 -31.82
C ALA A 694 -8.37 -37.85 -33.30
N ALA A 695 -7.76 -36.97 -34.10
CA ALA A 695 -8.21 -36.66 -35.46
C ALA A 695 -7.65 -37.58 -36.57
N GLY A 696 -6.65 -38.42 -36.29
CA GLY A 696 -6.02 -39.29 -37.29
C GLY A 696 -5.75 -40.71 -36.78
N GLU A 697 -5.25 -41.57 -37.68
CA GLU A 697 -4.89 -42.97 -37.38
C GLU A 697 -3.81 -43.04 -36.30
N HIS A 698 -2.81 -42.15 -36.36
CA HIS A 698 -1.82 -41.98 -35.32
C HIS A 698 -2.06 -40.69 -34.50
N PRO A 699 -1.75 -40.72 -33.19
CA PRO A 699 -1.88 -39.55 -32.30
C PRO A 699 -1.10 -38.31 -32.73
N THR A 700 -0.15 -38.43 -33.65
CA THR A 700 0.70 -37.32 -34.11
C THR A 700 0.22 -36.67 -35.39
N ASP A 701 -0.76 -37.24 -36.08
CA ASP A 701 -1.02 -36.87 -37.48
C ASP A 701 -1.56 -35.46 -37.63
N GLY A 702 -2.46 -35.04 -36.72
CA GLY A 702 -2.93 -33.65 -36.68
C GLY A 702 -1.80 -32.64 -36.41
N ILE A 703 -0.85 -32.99 -35.54
CA ILE A 703 0.31 -32.13 -35.24
C ILE A 703 1.27 -32.08 -36.44
N LYS A 704 1.56 -33.22 -37.07
CA LYS A 704 2.38 -33.30 -38.28
C LYS A 704 1.77 -32.51 -39.43
N ALA A 705 0.45 -32.58 -39.61
CA ALA A 705 -0.25 -31.78 -40.61
C ALA A 705 -0.07 -30.28 -40.38
N MET A 706 -0.10 -29.85 -39.11
CA MET A 706 0.10 -28.44 -38.75
C MET A 706 1.56 -27.96 -38.86
N ILE A 707 2.52 -28.88 -38.89
CA ILE A 707 3.95 -28.56 -39.11
C ILE A 707 4.27 -28.58 -40.60
N GLN A 708 3.85 -29.62 -41.32
CA GLN A 708 4.26 -29.91 -42.70
C GLN A 708 3.27 -29.39 -43.76
N GLY A 709 2.00 -29.14 -43.38
CA GLY A 709 0.92 -28.71 -44.27
C GLY A 709 0.14 -29.84 -44.97
N TRP A 710 0.59 -31.08 -44.85
CA TRP A 710 -0.02 -32.26 -45.49
C TRP A 710 -0.77 -33.11 -44.47
N ASP A 711 -1.99 -33.53 -44.81
CA ASP A 711 -2.86 -34.36 -43.99
C ASP A 711 -3.29 -35.61 -44.76
N ASP A 712 -3.39 -36.75 -44.08
CA ASP A 712 -3.84 -38.02 -44.66
C ASP A 712 -5.31 -38.25 -44.30
N VAL A 713 -6.21 -37.96 -45.24
CA VAL A 713 -7.67 -37.94 -45.00
C VAL A 713 -8.33 -39.21 -45.48
N GLU A 714 -9.25 -39.78 -44.69
CA GLU A 714 -10.06 -40.95 -45.08
C GLU A 714 -10.95 -40.69 -46.31
N VAL A 715 -10.93 -41.60 -47.27
CA VAL A 715 -11.76 -41.56 -48.48
C VAL A 715 -13.09 -42.26 -48.20
N GLN A 716 -14.20 -41.51 -48.17
CA GLN A 716 -15.53 -42.13 -48.05
C GLN A 716 -15.90 -42.87 -49.34
N PRO A 717 -16.52 -44.07 -49.26
CA PRO A 717 -17.06 -44.74 -50.44
C PRO A 717 -18.20 -43.90 -51.00
N SER A 718 -18.06 -43.45 -52.26
CA SER A 718 -19.08 -42.67 -52.97
C SER A 718 -20.45 -43.34 -52.85
N GLN A 719 -21.44 -42.67 -52.25
CA GLN A 719 -22.83 -43.03 -52.47
C GLN A 719 -23.14 -42.74 -53.93
N SER A 720 -23.18 -43.80 -54.74
CA SER A 720 -23.66 -43.76 -56.11
C SER A 720 -25.10 -43.27 -56.12
N HIS A 721 -25.31 -42.01 -56.48
CA HIS A 721 -26.61 -41.58 -56.98
C HIS A 721 -26.89 -42.38 -58.26
N PRO A 722 -27.99 -43.14 -58.36
CA PRO A 722 -28.34 -43.78 -59.62
C PRO A 722 -28.77 -42.69 -60.60
N ASP A 723 -28.09 -42.65 -61.75
CA ASP A 723 -28.46 -41.84 -62.91
C ASP A 723 -29.95 -42.02 -63.23
N SER A 724 -30.73 -40.96 -63.08
CA SER A 724 -32.05 -40.89 -63.71
C SER A 724 -31.85 -40.51 -65.17
N ASN A 725 -32.03 -41.51 -66.02
CA ASN A 725 -32.05 -41.44 -67.48
C ASN A 725 -32.82 -40.23 -68.03
N GLN A 726 -32.26 -39.72 -69.12
CA GLN A 726 -32.94 -38.97 -70.18
C GLN A 726 -34.20 -39.71 -70.65
N GLU A 727 -35.29 -38.96 -70.84
CA GLU A 727 -36.26 -39.22 -71.91
C GLU A 727 -36.91 -37.88 -72.33
N THR A 728 -36.54 -37.47 -73.54
CA THR A 728 -37.18 -36.58 -74.54
C THR A 728 -37.81 -35.26 -74.13
#